data_AF-A0A4S9XPF7-F1
#
_entry.id   AF-A0A4S9XPF7-F1
#
_cell.length_a   1.000
_cell.length_b   1.000
_cell.length_c   1.000
_cell.angle_alpha   90.00
_cell.angle_beta   90.00
_cell.angle_gamma   90.00
#
_symmetry.space_group_name_H-M   'P 1'
#
loop_
_entity.id
_entity.type
_entity.pdbx_description
1 polymer ?
#
loop_
_entity_poly.entity_id
_entity_poly.type
_entity_poly.pdbx_seq_one_letter_code
_entity_poly.pdbx_strand_id
1 'polypeptide(L)'
;MTATPSPSAIAATATATASPTIMRSNNMARPRVVALPSEMVAMVLSDVEHDRATLVSVMRSNKEMFEHAVRLYWLLVNPSNRLLGRLSSRTSLGRQQVYAKHIQRLHIDVAPLMILPPLHHIRFNKLRELIIIYKEAESSTQLPHAPAGCHIGISHLLNPSLEVLKLGDEPFTPGRYSTGNILPHLAGRCPDLRTLSIRSEVMGASPRCLTRVIEGCKELRSLSINSHARALIDAQALKHIAAHPRLFFFRTDKLITASDVRFALSDNGPSPFGRLCWMSLEIETEAAVLMVPHTPSLEIMELMLSGPGNIFAHLHNLEKLKQMTLYFKTDHILTEDDFNAVIPHTSLRVLELSPLNTANLYASSVSVTALLRIFAALPKIRTLRLLAHNRWNVDLLVGLGRLLPRLERLEIAGTYDFSIMESLPTAIFPCLTYLCVTKVKDIGGPGTLEHRAQKIAQLIHRHAPKLKGHIPILLLRIDLIQEYREHHLQLFPDPYIELTVFQEVEHDNGLTNKELFLTNHDLKIVEPERRQWTAFNFVGFWIADSFNINTWMIAASSLDVGLSWWQAWICVWVGYTISAFFICLTGRVGAVYHISFPVMNRSSFGIYGSLWPVLNRALMACIWYGVQGWIGGECVYLMILAIWPSFGTRPSLTKEIALGGTVNYLIGFILFWAGSLPFIWFPVHKVRHLFTVKAVVAPTAGIAFLVWALVRAGGAGKIIHQPAKAKGSELAWAIITGIMSSVSNFATLIVNDPDFSRFASKPSDALLPQFITIPLGFGLTSLIGILVGSASAVIYPELGAVWNPLQLLNAFITEDGHGSAGARAGVFLIAAAFVVAQLGTNIAANSISAGTDLTALLPRYINIRRGGYICAVIGIAICPWQFVAGSSTFTTYLSAYSVFLSAIAGPMIIDYYCVRKGYLQARDLYSADVNGPYYGRFGIQWRGYVAYICGILINVVGFAGACGASVPIGATYIYRLNFFTGFIVSGGVYWVLCSISPVKAQNPVGAWLEAPEPDEEDLSNVVSHGKNVGEYTSGVDVEQGGFFRKKMDAITKAL
;
A
#
# COMPACT_ATOMS: atom_id res chain seq x y z
N MET A 1 -1.00 -1.79 -66.84
CA MET A 1 0.35 -2.06 -67.38
C MET A 1 1.38 -1.28 -66.58
N THR A 2 2.65 -1.62 -66.74
CA THR A 2 3.87 -0.89 -66.34
C THR A 2 3.90 0.57 -66.88
N ALA A 3 4.71 1.54 -66.40
CA ALA A 3 5.85 1.50 -65.49
C ALA A 3 6.04 2.83 -64.69
N THR A 4 7.13 2.90 -63.90
CA THR A 4 7.70 4.10 -63.24
C THR A 4 8.27 5.14 -64.22
N PRO A 5 8.51 6.39 -63.79
CA PRO A 5 9.92 6.81 -63.63
C PRO A 5 10.21 7.70 -62.38
N SER A 6 11.48 8.11 -62.25
CA SER A 6 12.11 8.80 -61.10
C SER A 6 12.10 10.34 -61.17
N PRO A 7 12.24 11.06 -60.04
CA PRO A 7 12.49 12.50 -60.01
C PRO A 7 13.97 12.88 -59.86
N SER A 8 14.38 14.01 -60.43
CA SER A 8 15.68 14.66 -60.16
C SER A 8 15.58 16.19 -60.19
N ALA A 9 15.85 16.82 -59.03
CA ALA A 9 16.13 18.25 -58.81
C ALA A 9 15.08 19.31 -59.23
N ILE A 10 14.99 20.37 -58.40
CA ILE A 10 14.92 21.81 -58.76
C ILE A 10 15.04 22.62 -57.44
N ALA A 11 15.53 23.87 -57.52
CA ALA A 11 15.77 24.73 -56.36
C ALA A 11 15.41 26.21 -56.66
N ALA A 12 15.10 26.97 -55.60
CA ALA A 12 14.89 28.43 -55.56
C ALA A 12 15.13 28.89 -54.10
N THR A 13 16.11 29.75 -53.75
CA THR A 13 16.17 31.24 -53.82
C THR A 13 15.16 31.96 -52.89
N ALA A 14 15.48 33.08 -52.22
CA ALA A 14 16.62 34.01 -52.30
C ALA A 14 17.06 34.61 -50.92
N THR A 15 18.00 35.57 -50.94
CA THR A 15 18.68 36.24 -49.79
C THR A 15 18.29 37.75 -49.72
N ALA A 16 18.72 38.62 -48.77
CA ALA A 16 19.79 38.56 -47.76
C ALA A 16 19.31 39.08 -46.37
N THR A 17 19.93 39.96 -45.55
CA THR A 17 21.01 40.99 -45.67
C THR A 17 22.05 40.91 -44.52
N ALA A 18 22.71 42.03 -44.13
CA ALA A 18 23.84 42.14 -43.18
C ALA A 18 23.41 42.78 -41.82
N SER A 19 24.19 42.89 -40.73
CA SER A 19 25.63 43.18 -40.50
C SER A 19 26.03 42.87 -39.02
N PRO A 20 27.28 43.07 -38.51
CA PRO A 20 28.61 42.82 -39.09
C PRO A 20 29.62 42.09 -38.15
N THR A 21 30.82 41.86 -38.69
CA THR A 21 32.06 41.24 -38.16
C THR A 21 32.64 41.68 -36.81
N ILE A 22 33.29 40.75 -36.08
CA ILE A 22 34.50 41.01 -35.25
C ILE A 22 35.62 40.02 -35.65
N MET A 23 36.85 40.51 -35.79
CA MET A 23 38.05 39.70 -36.09
C MET A 23 38.79 39.23 -34.83
N ARG A 24 39.42 38.05 -34.89
CA ARG A 24 40.89 37.89 -34.65
C ARG A 24 41.42 36.53 -35.12
N SER A 25 42.72 36.47 -35.40
CA SER A 25 43.44 35.29 -35.86
C SER A 25 43.93 34.40 -34.71
N ASN A 26 44.25 33.13 -35.02
CA ASN A 26 45.63 32.63 -34.95
C ASN A 26 45.76 31.19 -35.49
N ASN A 27 46.98 30.83 -35.91
CA ASN A 27 47.32 29.50 -36.42
C ASN A 27 47.34 28.45 -35.31
N MET A 28 46.78 27.27 -35.58
CA MET A 28 47.30 26.01 -35.04
C MET A 28 46.85 24.83 -35.90
N ALA A 29 47.74 23.85 -36.10
CA ALA A 29 47.43 22.64 -36.84
C ALA A 29 46.42 21.77 -36.06
N ARG A 30 45.44 21.18 -36.75
CA ARG A 30 44.54 20.21 -36.11
C ARG A 30 45.32 18.93 -35.80
N PRO A 31 45.37 18.46 -34.54
CA PRO A 31 46.05 17.22 -34.22
C PRO A 31 45.31 16.02 -34.86
N ARG A 32 46.07 15.00 -35.28
CA ARG A 32 45.49 13.68 -35.58
C ARG A 32 44.98 13.10 -34.27
N VAL A 33 43.67 13.08 -34.09
CA VAL A 33 43.04 12.33 -32.98
C VAL A 33 43.32 10.85 -33.21
N VAL A 34 44.10 10.25 -32.32
CA VAL A 34 44.29 8.79 -32.28
C VAL A 34 42.98 8.18 -31.81
N ALA A 35 42.30 7.45 -32.69
CA ALA A 35 41.16 6.64 -32.30
C ALA A 35 41.68 5.47 -31.43
N LEU A 36 41.13 5.35 -30.22
CA LEU A 36 41.40 4.19 -29.38
C LEU A 36 40.79 2.93 -30.03
N PRO A 37 41.45 1.76 -29.96
CA PRO A 37 40.84 0.52 -30.42
C PRO A 37 39.49 0.29 -29.74
N SER A 38 38.49 -0.18 -30.49
CA SER A 38 37.12 -0.38 -30.00
C SER A 38 37.02 -1.26 -28.74
N GLU A 39 37.97 -2.18 -28.56
CA GLU A 39 38.13 -3.01 -27.36
C GLU A 39 38.48 -2.17 -26.11
N MET A 40 39.39 -1.20 -26.25
CA MET A 40 39.71 -0.25 -25.17
C MET A 40 38.56 0.72 -24.91
N VAL A 41 37.84 1.15 -25.95
CA VAL A 41 36.63 1.98 -25.79
C VAL A 41 35.53 1.21 -25.04
N ALA A 42 35.35 -0.08 -25.32
CA ALA A 42 34.42 -0.92 -24.59
C ALA A 42 34.84 -1.11 -23.10
N MET A 43 36.13 -1.32 -22.84
CA MET A 43 36.68 -1.47 -21.48
C MET A 43 36.55 -0.19 -20.63
N VAL A 44 36.85 0.98 -21.20
CA VAL A 44 36.67 2.27 -20.49
C VAL A 44 35.18 2.57 -20.21
N LEU A 45 34.26 1.99 -20.98
CA LEU A 45 32.83 2.20 -20.80
C LEU A 45 32.14 1.16 -19.90
N SER A 46 32.76 0.03 -19.55
CA SER A 46 32.22 -0.87 -18.52
C SER A 46 32.23 -0.23 -17.13
N ASP A 47 33.25 0.57 -16.81
CA ASP A 47 33.38 1.26 -15.51
C ASP A 47 32.22 2.24 -15.23
N VAL A 48 31.51 2.68 -16.28
CA VAL A 48 30.35 3.59 -16.20
C VAL A 48 29.06 2.94 -16.69
N GLU A 49 28.99 1.61 -16.88
CA GLU A 49 27.80 0.94 -17.44
C GLU A 49 26.55 1.07 -16.55
N HIS A 50 26.75 1.36 -15.26
CA HIS A 50 25.72 1.58 -14.26
C HIS A 50 25.24 3.06 -14.20
N ASP A 51 25.99 4.02 -14.75
CA ASP A 51 25.61 5.44 -14.73
C ASP A 51 24.92 5.88 -16.03
N ARG A 52 23.59 5.96 -15.92
CA ARG A 52 22.70 6.45 -16.98
C ARG A 52 23.00 7.88 -17.43
N ALA A 53 23.44 8.77 -16.54
CA ALA A 53 23.70 10.17 -16.86
C ALA A 53 25.01 10.31 -17.64
N THR A 54 26.09 9.68 -17.17
CA THR A 54 27.37 9.65 -17.89
C THR A 54 27.25 9.00 -19.26
N LEU A 55 26.55 7.87 -19.40
CA LEU A 55 26.32 7.24 -20.72
C LEU A 55 25.58 8.17 -21.71
N VAL A 56 24.63 9.00 -21.24
CA VAL A 56 23.93 9.99 -22.09
C VAL A 56 24.82 11.15 -22.49
N SER A 57 25.78 11.55 -21.66
CA SER A 57 26.81 12.53 -22.00
C SER A 57 27.81 11.96 -23.01
N VAL A 58 28.30 10.74 -22.79
CA VAL A 58 29.22 10.02 -23.71
C VAL A 58 28.60 9.87 -25.10
N MET A 59 27.31 9.52 -25.20
CA MET A 59 26.59 9.41 -26.47
C MET A 59 26.57 10.70 -27.32
N ARG A 60 26.87 11.87 -26.74
CA ARG A 60 26.90 13.16 -27.46
C ARG A 60 28.28 13.54 -27.99
N SER A 61 29.33 12.80 -27.62
CA SER A 61 30.73 13.17 -27.91
C SER A 61 31.13 12.93 -29.36
N ASN A 62 31.05 11.69 -29.85
CA ASN A 62 31.32 11.32 -31.24
C ASN A 62 30.57 10.03 -31.64
N LYS A 63 30.64 9.66 -32.93
CA LYS A 63 29.93 8.49 -33.51
C LYS A 63 30.34 7.16 -32.88
N GLU A 64 31.62 6.97 -32.57
CA GLU A 64 32.15 5.71 -32.05
C GLU A 64 31.77 5.49 -30.58
N MET A 65 31.92 6.54 -29.77
CA MET A 65 31.44 6.55 -28.38
C MET A 65 29.91 6.40 -28.31
N PHE A 66 29.17 6.99 -29.25
CA PHE A 66 27.73 6.76 -29.38
C PHE A 66 27.39 5.28 -29.60
N GLU A 67 28.02 4.60 -30.56
CA GLU A 67 27.70 3.20 -30.88
C GLU A 67 28.01 2.21 -29.74
N HIS A 68 28.95 2.55 -28.85
CA HIS A 68 29.23 1.79 -27.63
C HIS A 68 28.30 2.17 -26.46
N ALA A 69 28.21 3.45 -26.09
CA ALA A 69 27.44 3.89 -24.93
C ALA A 69 25.92 3.69 -25.10
N VAL A 70 25.38 3.78 -26.33
CA VAL A 70 23.95 3.52 -26.58
C VAL A 70 23.58 2.06 -26.33
N ARG A 71 24.52 1.11 -26.51
CA ARG A 71 24.32 -0.32 -26.21
C ARG A 71 24.21 -0.54 -24.70
N LEU A 72 25.15 0.00 -23.93
CA LEU A 72 25.15 -0.11 -22.45
C LEU A 72 23.90 0.56 -21.85
N TYR A 73 23.54 1.75 -22.33
CA TYR A 73 22.33 2.45 -21.91
C TYR A 73 21.05 1.62 -22.16
N TRP A 74 20.93 0.89 -23.28
CA TRP A 74 19.79 0.01 -23.50
C TRP A 74 19.77 -1.21 -22.56
N LEU A 75 20.93 -1.75 -22.17
CA LEU A 75 21.02 -2.81 -21.18
C LEU A 75 20.61 -2.32 -19.78
N LEU A 76 21.10 -1.15 -19.36
CA LEU A 76 20.81 -0.53 -18.07
C LEU A 76 19.34 -0.12 -17.93
N VAL A 77 18.73 0.41 -19.00
CA VAL A 77 17.38 1.01 -18.95
C VAL A 77 16.27 -0.01 -19.21
N ASN A 78 16.58 -1.18 -19.79
CA ASN A 78 15.66 -2.26 -20.17
C ASN A 78 14.37 -1.77 -20.89
N PRO A 79 14.39 -1.59 -22.22
CA PRO A 79 13.37 -0.81 -22.93
C PRO A 79 11.97 -1.42 -22.87
N SER A 80 11.13 -0.84 -22.00
CA SER A 80 9.68 -1.09 -21.94
C SER A 80 8.89 -0.30 -22.98
N ASN A 81 7.60 -0.61 -23.14
CA ASN A 81 6.66 0.05 -24.05
C ASN A 81 6.77 1.58 -24.09
N ARG A 82 6.96 2.22 -22.93
CA ARG A 82 7.04 3.69 -22.81
C ARG A 82 8.26 4.27 -23.54
N LEU A 83 9.35 3.51 -23.64
CA LEU A 83 10.54 3.88 -24.40
C LEU A 83 10.38 3.56 -25.89
N LEU A 84 9.74 2.44 -26.24
CA LEU A 84 9.41 2.09 -27.62
C LEU A 84 8.43 3.09 -28.25
N GLY A 85 7.40 3.49 -27.50
CA GLY A 85 6.46 4.55 -27.91
C GLY A 85 7.15 5.90 -28.07
N ARG A 86 8.12 6.26 -27.21
CA ARG A 86 8.95 7.47 -27.38
C ARG A 86 9.87 7.36 -28.60
N LEU A 87 10.46 6.20 -28.86
CA LEU A 87 11.27 5.96 -30.06
C LEU A 87 10.41 6.16 -31.32
N SER A 88 9.25 5.50 -31.39
CA SER A 88 8.32 5.58 -32.53
C SER A 88 7.70 6.97 -32.75
N SER A 89 7.44 7.75 -31.69
CA SER A 89 6.72 9.04 -31.80
C SER A 89 7.59 10.29 -31.78
N ARG A 90 8.81 10.24 -31.19
CA ARG A 90 9.69 11.41 -31.03
C ARG A 90 10.99 11.34 -31.84
N THR A 91 11.17 10.30 -32.66
CA THR A 91 12.37 10.09 -33.47
C THR A 91 11.99 9.96 -34.93
N SER A 92 12.69 10.64 -35.84
CA SER A 92 12.45 10.50 -37.29
C SER A 92 12.77 9.08 -37.78
N LEU A 93 12.05 8.61 -38.80
CA LEU A 93 12.08 7.22 -39.28
C LEU A 93 13.51 6.67 -39.48
N GLY A 94 14.36 7.43 -40.17
CA GLY A 94 15.77 7.05 -40.40
C GLY A 94 16.64 6.99 -39.14
N ARG A 95 16.29 7.71 -38.06
CA ARG A 95 16.98 7.62 -36.76
C ARG A 95 16.43 6.48 -35.88
N GLN A 96 15.16 6.09 -36.02
CA GLN A 96 14.57 4.99 -35.22
C GLN A 96 15.39 3.69 -35.35
N GLN A 97 15.74 3.33 -36.59
CA GLN A 97 16.55 2.14 -36.88
C GLN A 97 18.00 2.25 -36.34
N VAL A 98 18.56 3.47 -36.24
CA VAL A 98 19.91 3.71 -35.69
C VAL A 98 19.96 3.45 -34.19
N TYR A 99 18.90 3.73 -33.44
CA TYR A 99 18.82 3.35 -32.03
C TYR A 99 18.47 1.87 -31.84
N ALA A 100 17.52 1.35 -32.63
CA ALA A 100 17.03 -0.02 -32.48
C ALA A 100 18.09 -1.09 -32.78
N LYS A 101 19.07 -0.81 -33.68
CA LYS A 101 20.16 -1.76 -34.02
C LYS A 101 21.08 -2.13 -32.83
N HIS A 102 20.98 -1.42 -31.69
CA HIS A 102 21.78 -1.67 -30.48
C HIS A 102 20.98 -2.33 -29.34
N ILE A 103 19.66 -2.51 -29.47
CA ILE A 103 18.81 -3.10 -28.43
C ILE A 103 19.08 -4.61 -28.37
N GLN A 104 19.52 -5.10 -27.20
CA GLN A 104 19.84 -6.52 -26.98
C GLN A 104 18.83 -7.26 -26.08
N ARG A 105 18.07 -6.53 -25.25
CA ARG A 105 16.96 -7.03 -24.44
C ARG A 105 15.73 -6.16 -24.71
N LEU A 106 14.54 -6.75 -24.77
CA LEU A 106 13.28 -6.06 -25.05
C LEU A 106 12.17 -6.64 -24.16
N HIS A 107 11.48 -5.78 -23.42
CA HIS A 107 10.41 -6.19 -22.51
C HIS A 107 9.10 -5.49 -22.90
N ILE A 108 8.04 -6.27 -23.16
CA ILE A 108 6.77 -5.78 -23.67
C ILE A 108 5.65 -6.10 -22.69
N ASP A 109 5.11 -5.07 -22.04
CA ASP A 109 4.02 -5.16 -21.05
C ASP A 109 2.66 -5.07 -21.74
N VAL A 110 1.95 -6.18 -21.98
CA VAL A 110 0.66 -6.15 -22.66
C VAL A 110 -0.49 -5.92 -21.66
N ALA A 111 -0.92 -4.67 -21.52
CA ALA A 111 -2.14 -4.32 -20.81
C ALA A 111 -3.40 -4.46 -21.72
N PRO A 112 -4.61 -4.66 -21.14
CA PRO A 112 -5.85 -4.69 -21.90
C PRO A 112 -6.06 -3.41 -22.72
N LEU A 113 -6.65 -3.54 -23.91
CA LEU A 113 -6.91 -2.44 -24.87
C LEU A 113 -5.66 -1.65 -25.33
N MET A 114 -4.44 -2.04 -24.94
CA MET A 114 -3.23 -1.28 -25.24
C MET A 114 -2.76 -1.48 -26.68
N ILE A 115 -2.86 -0.44 -27.49
CA ILE A 115 -2.28 -0.41 -28.84
C ILE A 115 -0.75 -0.29 -28.72
N LEU A 116 -0.03 -1.35 -29.11
CA LEU A 116 1.43 -1.31 -29.23
C LEU A 116 1.87 -0.35 -30.35
N PRO A 117 3.04 0.32 -30.22
CA PRO A 117 3.56 1.16 -31.29
C PRO A 117 3.73 0.37 -32.60
N PRO A 118 3.58 1.00 -33.78
CA PRO A 118 3.88 0.35 -35.05
C PRO A 118 5.40 0.14 -35.17
N LEU A 119 5.88 -1.04 -34.76
CA LEU A 119 7.30 -1.42 -34.81
C LEU A 119 7.67 -2.23 -36.07
N HIS A 120 6.71 -2.53 -36.95
CA HIS A 120 6.87 -3.45 -38.09
C HIS A 120 7.93 -3.02 -39.11
N HIS A 121 8.25 -1.73 -39.21
CA HIS A 121 9.32 -1.20 -40.07
C HIS A 121 10.70 -1.17 -39.39
N ILE A 122 10.78 -1.46 -38.09
CA ILE A 122 12.02 -1.43 -37.30
C ILE A 122 12.56 -2.86 -37.14
N ARG A 123 13.81 -3.08 -37.55
CA ARG A 123 14.48 -4.38 -37.44
C ARG A 123 15.42 -4.43 -36.23
N PHE A 124 15.23 -5.41 -35.36
CA PHE A 124 15.96 -5.58 -34.10
C PHE A 124 17.12 -6.59 -34.25
N ASN A 125 18.02 -6.36 -35.21
CA ASN A 125 19.06 -7.31 -35.65
C ASN A 125 20.09 -7.78 -34.59
N LYS A 126 20.05 -7.26 -33.34
CA LYS A 126 20.95 -7.65 -32.24
C LYS A 126 20.20 -8.09 -30.98
N LEU A 127 18.89 -8.30 -31.08
CA LEU A 127 18.00 -8.64 -29.97
C LEU A 127 18.20 -10.11 -29.55
N ARG A 128 18.76 -10.29 -28.35
CA ARG A 128 19.06 -11.60 -27.75
C ARG A 128 17.99 -12.08 -26.77
N GLU A 129 17.24 -11.17 -26.15
CA GLU A 129 16.19 -11.51 -25.19
C GLU A 129 14.90 -10.74 -25.48
N LEU A 130 13.81 -11.48 -25.70
CA LEU A 130 12.45 -10.95 -25.84
C LEU A 130 11.57 -11.51 -24.73
N ILE A 131 11.04 -10.62 -23.89
CA ILE A 131 10.09 -10.96 -22.82
C ILE A 131 8.77 -10.23 -23.10
N ILE A 132 7.66 -10.95 -22.98
CA ILE A 132 6.30 -10.40 -23.10
C ILE A 132 5.51 -10.83 -21.87
N ILE A 133 5.05 -9.85 -21.09
CA ILE A 133 4.21 -10.06 -19.91
C ILE A 133 2.83 -9.46 -20.17
N TYR A 134 1.78 -10.28 -20.14
CA TYR A 134 0.40 -9.82 -20.12
C TYR A 134 0.03 -9.38 -18.69
N LYS A 135 -0.71 -8.27 -18.59
CA LYS A 135 -1.09 -7.64 -17.31
C LYS A 135 -2.60 -7.66 -17.14
N GLU A 136 -3.01 -7.75 -15.88
CA GLU A 136 -4.39 -7.83 -15.42
C GLU A 136 -5.26 -6.63 -15.86
N ALA A 137 -6.57 -6.88 -16.00
CA ALA A 137 -7.59 -5.85 -16.04
C ALA A 137 -8.05 -5.54 -14.61
N GLU A 138 -7.81 -4.33 -14.12
CA GLU A 138 -8.42 -3.85 -12.88
C GLU A 138 -9.95 -3.81 -13.05
N SER A 139 -10.67 -4.56 -12.19
CA SER A 139 -12.12 -4.84 -12.21
C SER A 139 -12.65 -5.81 -13.29
N SER A 140 -13.50 -6.74 -12.86
CA SER A 140 -14.13 -7.77 -13.69
C SER A 140 -15.66 -7.70 -13.69
N THR A 141 -16.20 -6.62 -14.27
CA THR A 141 -17.59 -6.61 -14.79
C THR A 141 -17.62 -5.86 -16.13
N GLN A 142 -18.03 -6.56 -17.19
CA GLN A 142 -18.06 -6.04 -18.57
C GLN A 142 -16.69 -5.65 -19.17
N LEU A 143 -15.74 -6.60 -19.22
CA LEU A 143 -14.76 -6.60 -20.30
C LEU A 143 -15.52 -6.73 -21.64
N PRO A 144 -15.42 -5.77 -22.58
CA PRO A 144 -15.95 -5.97 -23.93
C PRO A 144 -15.22 -7.15 -24.57
N HIS A 145 -15.94 -8.02 -25.27
CA HIS A 145 -15.32 -9.15 -25.97
C HIS A 145 -14.29 -8.65 -26.98
N ALA A 146 -13.00 -8.78 -26.65
CA ALA A 146 -11.94 -8.68 -27.64
C ALA A 146 -12.22 -9.75 -28.72
N PRO A 147 -12.41 -9.36 -29.99
CA PRO A 147 -12.78 -10.31 -31.02
C PRO A 147 -11.69 -11.39 -31.17
N ALA A 148 -12.12 -12.63 -31.38
CA ALA A 148 -11.22 -13.75 -31.56
C ALA A 148 -10.29 -13.48 -32.76
N GLY A 149 -9.02 -13.16 -32.48
CA GLY A 149 -8.07 -12.68 -33.49
C GLY A 149 -7.28 -11.42 -33.13
N CYS A 150 -7.45 -10.82 -31.95
CA CYS A 150 -6.58 -9.75 -31.42
C CYS A 150 -5.14 -10.25 -31.12
N HIS A 151 -4.40 -10.60 -32.17
CA HIS A 151 -3.04 -11.14 -32.10
C HIS A 151 -1.98 -10.05 -32.05
N ILE A 152 -0.98 -10.23 -31.18
CA ILE A 152 0.19 -9.37 -31.15
C ILE A 152 1.25 -9.92 -32.12
N GLY A 153 1.31 -9.35 -33.32
CA GLY A 153 2.16 -9.79 -34.43
C GLY A 153 3.67 -9.60 -34.22
N ILE A 154 4.26 -10.29 -33.25
CA ILE A 154 5.70 -10.23 -32.90
C ILE A 154 6.63 -10.95 -33.89
N SER A 155 6.11 -11.53 -34.97
CA SER A 155 6.89 -12.28 -35.97
C SER A 155 7.98 -11.44 -36.66
N HIS A 156 7.92 -10.11 -36.56
CA HIS A 156 8.93 -9.15 -37.03
C HIS A 156 10.08 -8.91 -36.02
N LEU A 157 9.91 -9.29 -34.75
CA LEU A 157 10.94 -9.22 -33.70
C LEU A 157 11.84 -10.47 -33.67
N LEU A 158 11.36 -11.58 -34.25
CA LEU A 158 12.11 -12.82 -34.41
C LEU A 158 13.31 -12.60 -35.35
N ASN A 159 14.51 -12.85 -34.83
CA ASN A 159 15.78 -12.62 -35.52
C ASN A 159 16.80 -13.71 -35.18
N PRO A 160 17.85 -13.92 -36.01
CA PRO A 160 18.78 -15.05 -35.83
C PRO A 160 19.48 -15.10 -34.48
N SER A 161 19.80 -13.94 -33.90
CA SER A 161 20.54 -13.82 -32.63
C SER A 161 19.66 -13.88 -31.38
N LEU A 162 18.38 -14.28 -31.49
CA LEU A 162 17.49 -14.37 -30.33
C LEU A 162 17.79 -15.63 -29.49
N GLU A 163 18.45 -15.44 -28.35
CA GLU A 163 18.83 -16.51 -27.40
C GLU A 163 17.71 -16.85 -26.39
N VAL A 164 16.85 -15.90 -26.05
CA VAL A 164 15.82 -16.03 -25.00
C VAL A 164 14.48 -15.49 -25.46
N LEU A 165 13.43 -16.31 -25.35
CA LEU A 165 12.04 -15.92 -25.57
C LEU A 165 11.17 -16.33 -24.37
N LYS A 166 10.47 -15.37 -23.76
CA LYS A 166 9.53 -15.61 -22.65
C LYS A 166 8.17 -14.96 -22.93
N LEU A 167 7.11 -15.74 -22.79
CA LEU A 167 5.71 -15.32 -22.85
C LEU A 167 5.04 -15.72 -21.52
N GLY A 168 4.32 -14.82 -20.86
CA GLY A 168 3.57 -15.14 -19.64
C GLY A 168 2.82 -13.96 -19.04
N ASP A 169 2.26 -14.13 -17.83
CA ASP A 169 1.23 -13.25 -17.26
C ASP A 169 1.52 -12.96 -15.78
N GLU A 170 1.18 -11.76 -15.28
CA GLU A 170 1.20 -11.40 -13.85
C GLU A 170 0.14 -10.33 -13.49
N PRO A 171 -0.72 -10.54 -12.46
CA PRO A 171 -1.25 -11.81 -11.92
C PRO A 171 -2.34 -12.41 -12.84
N PHE A 172 -3.11 -13.38 -12.34
CA PHE A 172 -4.06 -14.19 -13.13
C PHE A 172 -5.43 -13.52 -13.34
N THR A 173 -5.77 -13.21 -14.60
CA THR A 173 -7.16 -13.02 -15.05
C THR A 173 -7.40 -13.73 -16.40
N PRO A 174 -8.53 -14.45 -16.61
CA PRO A 174 -8.81 -15.12 -17.89
C PRO A 174 -9.23 -14.12 -18.99
N GLY A 175 -8.27 -13.69 -19.83
CA GLY A 175 -8.53 -12.83 -20.98
C GLY A 175 -7.67 -13.21 -22.20
N ARG A 176 -8.30 -13.49 -23.35
CA ARG A 176 -7.65 -14.06 -24.54
C ARG A 176 -6.77 -13.09 -25.34
N TYR A 177 -5.71 -12.58 -24.72
CA TYR A 177 -4.60 -11.93 -25.43
C TYR A 177 -3.54 -12.97 -25.78
N SER A 178 -3.07 -12.97 -27.04
CA SER A 178 -2.13 -13.99 -27.53
C SER A 178 -1.22 -13.44 -28.62
N THR A 179 -0.01 -13.98 -28.74
CA THR A 179 0.95 -13.61 -29.81
C THR A 179 0.56 -14.16 -31.19
N GLY A 180 -0.44 -15.04 -31.25
CA GLY A 180 -0.69 -15.88 -32.42
C GLY A 180 0.40 -16.96 -32.57
N ASN A 181 0.19 -17.92 -33.47
CA ASN A 181 1.10 -19.06 -33.60
C ASN A 181 2.45 -18.69 -34.26
N ILE A 182 3.39 -18.20 -33.46
CA ILE A 182 4.77 -17.89 -33.90
C ILE A 182 5.71 -19.10 -33.93
N LEU A 183 5.33 -20.24 -33.34
CA LEU A 183 6.22 -21.39 -33.17
C LEU A 183 6.79 -21.94 -34.50
N PRO A 184 6.02 -22.08 -35.60
CA PRO A 184 6.55 -22.50 -36.91
C PRO A 184 7.66 -21.60 -37.46
N HIS A 185 7.83 -20.38 -36.95
CA HIS A 185 8.86 -19.44 -37.41
C HIS A 185 10.13 -19.48 -36.56
N LEU A 186 10.09 -19.96 -35.31
CA LEU A 186 11.27 -19.97 -34.42
C LEU A 186 12.39 -20.84 -34.99
N ALA A 187 12.07 -22.07 -35.40
CA ALA A 187 13.02 -23.03 -35.99
C ALA A 187 13.81 -22.46 -37.18
N GLY A 188 13.18 -21.63 -38.02
CA GLY A 188 13.80 -21.03 -39.21
C GLY A 188 14.33 -19.60 -39.04
N ARG A 189 13.98 -18.90 -37.95
CA ARG A 189 14.39 -17.50 -37.71
C ARG A 189 15.26 -17.29 -36.48
N CYS A 190 15.31 -18.24 -35.55
CA CYS A 190 16.03 -18.13 -34.27
C CYS A 190 16.81 -19.44 -33.98
N PRO A 191 17.84 -19.78 -34.77
CA PRO A 191 18.65 -20.98 -34.55
C PRO A 191 19.43 -20.94 -33.23
N ASP A 192 19.83 -19.76 -32.77
CA ASP A 192 20.59 -19.54 -31.53
C ASP A 192 19.72 -19.59 -30.25
N LEU A 193 18.43 -19.95 -30.36
CA LEU A 193 17.48 -19.94 -29.24
C LEU A 193 17.84 -20.98 -28.16
N ARG A 194 18.21 -20.48 -26.98
CA ARG A 194 18.66 -21.25 -25.81
C ARG A 194 17.58 -21.42 -24.75
N THR A 195 16.67 -20.47 -24.61
CA THR A 195 15.60 -20.50 -23.59
C THR A 195 14.26 -20.16 -24.20
N LEU A 196 13.29 -21.06 -24.03
CA LEU A 196 11.89 -20.86 -24.42
C LEU A 196 10.97 -21.07 -23.20
N SER A 197 10.24 -20.03 -22.81
CA SER A 197 9.23 -20.08 -21.75
C SER A 197 7.88 -19.62 -22.28
N ILE A 198 6.84 -20.43 -22.10
CA ILE A 198 5.47 -20.12 -22.52
C ILE A 198 4.52 -20.42 -21.35
N ARG A 199 3.91 -19.37 -20.79
CA ARG A 199 2.92 -19.48 -19.70
C ARG A 199 1.50 -19.09 -20.11
N SER A 200 1.35 -18.40 -21.25
CA SER A 200 0.07 -17.96 -21.81
C SER A 200 -0.33 -18.76 -23.06
N GLU A 201 -1.61 -18.68 -23.43
CA GLU A 201 -2.19 -19.41 -24.55
C GLU A 201 -1.64 -18.92 -25.91
N VAL A 202 -1.09 -19.83 -26.71
CA VAL A 202 -0.62 -19.55 -28.08
C VAL A 202 -1.68 -19.97 -29.08
N MET A 203 -2.58 -19.04 -29.42
CA MET A 203 -3.73 -19.30 -30.29
C MET A 203 -3.31 -19.88 -31.65
N GLY A 204 -3.91 -21.02 -32.03
CA GLY A 204 -3.62 -21.72 -33.28
C GLY A 204 -2.32 -22.53 -33.29
N ALA A 205 -1.63 -22.67 -32.16
CA ALA A 205 -0.52 -23.61 -32.02
C ALA A 205 -1.00 -25.04 -31.73
N SER A 206 -0.20 -26.01 -32.16
CA SER A 206 -0.39 -27.44 -31.91
C SER A 206 0.91 -28.07 -31.42
N PRO A 207 0.92 -29.27 -30.83
CA PRO A 207 2.15 -29.95 -30.41
C PRO A 207 3.18 -30.11 -31.53
N ARG A 208 2.71 -30.38 -32.76
CA ARG A 208 3.55 -30.41 -33.98
C ARG A 208 4.29 -29.10 -34.26
N CYS A 209 3.74 -27.96 -33.81
CA CYS A 209 4.43 -26.67 -33.90
C CYS A 209 5.58 -26.58 -32.88
N LEU A 210 5.39 -27.05 -31.64
CA LEU A 210 6.47 -27.10 -30.64
C LEU A 210 7.54 -28.13 -31.01
N THR A 211 7.14 -29.29 -31.52
CA THR A 211 8.04 -30.35 -32.04
C THR A 211 9.06 -29.77 -33.01
N ARG A 212 8.61 -29.01 -34.02
CA ARG A 212 9.49 -28.35 -35.00
C ARG A 212 10.47 -27.33 -34.40
N VAL A 213 10.11 -26.68 -33.27
CA VAL A 213 11.02 -25.78 -32.56
C VAL A 213 12.13 -26.58 -31.88
N ILE A 214 11.79 -27.72 -31.26
CA ILE A 214 12.78 -28.62 -30.61
C ILE A 214 13.71 -29.25 -31.66
N GLU A 215 13.19 -29.64 -32.82
CA GLU A 215 13.98 -30.16 -33.95
C GLU A 215 14.94 -29.10 -34.55
N GLY A 216 14.47 -27.85 -34.67
CA GLY A 216 15.21 -26.77 -35.35
C GLY A 216 16.18 -26.00 -34.47
N CYS A 217 15.79 -25.63 -33.25
CA CYS A 217 16.57 -24.80 -32.34
C CYS A 217 17.59 -25.63 -31.55
N LYS A 218 18.60 -26.19 -32.24
CA LYS A 218 19.61 -27.12 -31.67
C LYS A 218 20.43 -26.55 -30.50
N GLU A 219 20.40 -25.23 -30.28
CA GLU A 219 21.00 -24.56 -29.12
C GLU A 219 20.11 -24.56 -27.85
N LEU A 220 18.88 -25.10 -27.91
CA LEU A 220 17.91 -25.05 -26.82
C LEU A 220 18.41 -25.80 -25.57
N ARG A 221 18.44 -25.07 -24.45
CA ARG A 221 18.98 -25.47 -23.14
C ARG A 221 17.90 -25.50 -22.06
N SER A 222 16.90 -24.62 -22.15
CA SER A 222 15.83 -24.48 -21.18
C SER A 222 14.46 -24.36 -21.88
N LEU A 223 13.52 -25.21 -21.48
CA LEU A 223 12.14 -25.22 -21.94
C LEU A 223 11.18 -25.20 -20.75
N SER A 224 10.23 -24.25 -20.72
CA SER A 224 9.17 -24.17 -19.70
C SER A 224 7.81 -23.97 -20.37
N ILE A 225 6.88 -24.92 -20.19
CA ILE A 225 5.52 -24.88 -20.75
C ILE A 225 4.50 -24.99 -19.62
N ASN A 226 3.96 -23.86 -19.18
CA ASN A 226 3.08 -23.80 -18.00
C ASN A 226 1.58 -23.95 -18.35
N SER A 227 0.72 -23.97 -17.33
CA SER A 227 -0.72 -24.33 -17.36
C SER A 227 -1.51 -23.98 -18.64
N HIS A 228 -1.54 -22.72 -19.10
CA HIS A 228 -2.31 -22.33 -20.30
C HIS A 228 -1.75 -22.89 -21.62
N ALA A 229 -0.46 -23.24 -21.64
CA ALA A 229 0.24 -23.79 -22.80
C ALA A 229 0.38 -25.33 -22.74
N ARG A 230 -0.17 -26.00 -21.71
CA ARG A 230 -0.06 -27.45 -21.49
C ARG A 230 -0.48 -28.32 -22.68
N ALA A 231 -1.36 -27.81 -23.54
CA ALA A 231 -1.82 -28.47 -24.76
C ALA A 231 -0.76 -28.55 -25.89
N LEU A 232 0.42 -27.94 -25.71
CA LEU A 232 1.55 -28.05 -26.64
C LEU A 232 2.46 -29.27 -26.35
N ILE A 233 2.33 -29.89 -25.18
CA ILE A 233 3.09 -31.08 -24.79
C ILE A 233 2.22 -32.32 -25.02
N ASP A 234 2.58 -33.08 -26.04
CA ASP A 234 2.11 -34.45 -26.30
C ASP A 234 3.29 -35.44 -26.27
N ALA A 235 3.00 -36.73 -26.43
CA ALA A 235 3.99 -37.78 -26.51
C ALA A 235 5.09 -37.53 -27.58
N GLN A 236 4.74 -36.92 -28.71
CA GLN A 236 5.69 -36.60 -29.78
C GLN A 236 6.65 -35.46 -29.36
N ALA A 237 6.12 -34.38 -28.78
CA ALA A 237 6.94 -33.32 -28.20
C ALA A 237 7.86 -33.87 -27.10
N LEU A 238 7.36 -34.78 -26.24
CA LEU A 238 8.15 -35.40 -25.18
C LEU A 238 9.27 -36.30 -25.73
N LYS A 239 9.02 -37.07 -26.81
CA LYS A 239 10.04 -37.87 -27.52
C LYS A 239 11.20 -37.00 -28.04
N HIS A 240 10.90 -35.82 -28.56
CA HIS A 240 11.92 -34.87 -29.03
C HIS A 240 12.63 -34.12 -27.89
N ILE A 241 11.92 -33.81 -26.79
CA ILE A 241 12.52 -33.29 -25.55
C ILE A 241 13.53 -34.29 -24.99
N ALA A 242 13.21 -35.58 -25.00
CA ALA A 242 14.11 -36.66 -24.57
C ALA A 242 15.36 -36.77 -25.44
N ALA A 243 15.23 -36.54 -26.75
CA ALA A 243 16.34 -36.64 -27.71
C ALA A 243 17.23 -35.38 -27.78
N HIS A 244 16.83 -34.25 -27.20
CA HIS A 244 17.45 -32.96 -27.51
C HIS A 244 18.90 -32.87 -26.96
N PRO A 245 19.93 -32.65 -27.81
CA PRO A 245 21.33 -32.85 -27.43
C PRO A 245 21.90 -31.85 -26.42
N ARG A 246 21.18 -30.74 -26.15
CA ARG A 246 21.63 -29.65 -25.27
C ARG A 246 20.61 -29.22 -24.22
N LEU A 247 19.42 -29.84 -24.17
CA LEU A 247 18.38 -29.45 -23.21
C LEU A 247 18.77 -29.98 -21.83
N PHE A 248 18.95 -29.07 -20.86
CA PHE A 248 19.29 -29.42 -19.48
C PHE A 248 18.22 -29.01 -18.47
N PHE A 249 17.35 -28.05 -18.81
CA PHE A 249 16.21 -27.65 -17.98
C PHE A 249 14.91 -27.94 -18.74
N PHE A 250 14.02 -28.69 -18.11
CA PHE A 250 12.65 -28.90 -18.60
C PHE A 250 11.64 -28.71 -17.47
N ARG A 251 10.64 -27.85 -17.71
CA ARG A 251 9.47 -27.68 -16.85
C ARG A 251 8.17 -27.81 -17.65
N THR A 252 7.18 -28.51 -17.10
CA THR A 252 5.78 -28.33 -17.53
C THR A 252 4.75 -28.63 -16.45
N ASP A 253 3.66 -27.86 -16.45
CA ASP A 253 2.46 -28.11 -15.64
C ASP A 253 1.42 -28.96 -16.44
N LYS A 254 1.85 -29.65 -17.52
CA LYS A 254 1.09 -30.73 -18.18
C LYS A 254 1.34 -32.03 -17.43
N LEU A 255 0.30 -32.69 -16.94
CA LEU A 255 0.37 -34.08 -16.47
C LEU A 255 0.95 -34.99 -17.56
N ILE A 256 2.16 -35.51 -17.34
CA ILE A 256 2.82 -36.49 -18.20
C ILE A 256 2.35 -37.90 -17.81
N THR A 257 1.87 -38.67 -18.78
CA THR A 257 1.31 -40.02 -18.56
C THR A 257 2.33 -41.14 -18.80
N ALA A 258 2.04 -42.35 -18.30
CA ALA A 258 2.90 -43.52 -18.53
C ALA A 258 2.97 -43.87 -20.02
N SER A 259 1.88 -43.63 -20.76
CA SER A 259 1.83 -43.69 -22.23
C SER A 259 2.74 -42.67 -22.92
N ASP A 260 2.75 -41.41 -22.46
CA ASP A 260 3.62 -40.37 -23.02
C ASP A 260 5.10 -40.76 -22.85
N VAL A 261 5.49 -41.28 -21.68
CA VAL A 261 6.86 -41.72 -21.40
C VAL A 261 7.21 -42.97 -22.20
N ARG A 262 6.37 -44.01 -22.27
CA ARG A 262 6.62 -45.21 -23.09
C ARG A 262 6.85 -44.86 -24.57
N PHE A 263 6.10 -43.89 -25.10
CA PHE A 263 6.29 -43.38 -26.46
C PHE A 263 7.57 -42.52 -26.60
N ALA A 264 7.92 -41.72 -25.58
CA ALA A 264 9.15 -40.94 -25.56
C ALA A 264 10.42 -41.81 -25.40
N LEU A 265 10.29 -43.04 -24.92
CA LEU A 265 11.37 -44.03 -24.84
C LEU A 265 11.47 -44.90 -26.12
N SER A 266 10.40 -45.09 -26.90
CA SER A 266 10.48 -45.82 -28.16
C SER A 266 11.35 -45.09 -29.19
N ASP A 267 12.12 -45.83 -29.98
CA ASP A 267 13.02 -45.37 -31.06
C ASP A 267 14.09 -44.33 -30.69
N ASN A 268 14.23 -43.95 -29.41
CA ASN A 268 15.24 -42.98 -28.99
C ASN A 268 16.61 -43.66 -28.74
N GLY A 269 17.67 -42.89 -29.00
CA GLY A 269 19.07 -43.36 -28.87
C GLY A 269 19.50 -43.66 -27.43
N PRO A 270 20.77 -44.05 -27.18
CA PRO A 270 21.20 -44.76 -25.97
C PRO A 270 21.08 -44.03 -24.61
N SER A 271 20.53 -42.82 -24.54
CA SER A 271 20.15 -42.16 -23.28
C SER A 271 19.08 -41.05 -23.51
N PRO A 272 17.79 -41.41 -23.71
CA PRO A 272 16.71 -40.42 -23.70
C PRO A 272 16.74 -39.65 -22.38
N PHE A 273 16.48 -38.34 -22.41
CA PHE A 273 16.56 -37.44 -21.25
C PHE A 273 17.94 -37.34 -20.55
N GLY A 274 18.98 -38.04 -21.00
CA GLY A 274 20.29 -38.12 -20.31
C GLY A 274 21.06 -36.79 -20.19
N ARG A 275 20.57 -35.71 -20.79
CA ARG A 275 21.09 -34.34 -20.69
C ARG A 275 20.37 -33.46 -19.66
N LEU A 276 19.22 -33.89 -19.11
CA LEU A 276 18.49 -33.11 -18.11
C LEU A 276 19.26 -33.04 -16.78
N CYS A 277 19.48 -31.82 -16.31
CA CYS A 277 20.05 -31.48 -15.00
C CYS A 277 19.00 -30.87 -14.06
N TRP A 278 17.92 -30.29 -14.58
CA TRP A 278 16.77 -29.80 -13.82
C TRP A 278 15.46 -30.26 -14.49
N MET A 279 14.62 -30.95 -13.72
CA MET A 279 13.28 -31.40 -14.12
C MET A 279 12.23 -30.88 -13.12
N SER A 280 11.14 -30.29 -13.63
CA SER A 280 10.03 -29.72 -12.84
C SER A 280 8.69 -30.08 -13.50
N LEU A 281 8.02 -31.15 -13.06
CA LEU A 281 6.92 -31.77 -13.80
C LEU A 281 5.67 -32.07 -12.95
N GLU A 282 4.50 -31.95 -13.58
CA GLU A 282 3.32 -32.72 -13.20
C GLU A 282 3.34 -34.08 -13.93
N ILE A 283 3.26 -35.19 -13.19
CA ILE A 283 3.53 -36.52 -13.75
C ILE A 283 2.76 -37.63 -13.02
N GLU A 284 2.33 -38.67 -13.74
CA GLU A 284 1.82 -39.90 -13.14
C GLU A 284 2.95 -40.65 -12.42
N THR A 285 2.67 -41.29 -11.27
CA THR A 285 3.72 -41.98 -10.51
C THR A 285 4.35 -43.15 -11.31
N GLU A 286 3.55 -43.89 -12.09
CA GLU A 286 4.05 -44.87 -13.07
C GLU A 286 4.96 -44.24 -14.15
N ALA A 287 4.62 -43.04 -14.62
CA ALA A 287 5.39 -42.33 -15.64
C ALA A 287 6.74 -41.86 -15.10
N ALA A 288 6.77 -41.36 -13.86
CA ALA A 288 8.00 -41.00 -13.18
C ALA A 288 8.93 -42.21 -12.98
N VAL A 289 8.36 -43.37 -12.59
CA VAL A 289 9.09 -44.65 -12.46
C VAL A 289 9.77 -45.07 -13.77
N LEU A 290 9.11 -44.87 -14.90
CA LEU A 290 9.66 -45.15 -16.23
C LEU A 290 10.68 -44.10 -16.70
N MET A 291 10.52 -42.83 -16.30
CA MET A 291 11.33 -41.72 -16.81
C MET A 291 12.64 -41.53 -16.03
N VAL A 292 12.60 -41.60 -14.69
CA VAL A 292 13.73 -41.24 -13.81
C VAL A 292 15.01 -42.06 -14.05
N PRO A 293 14.96 -43.39 -14.28
CA PRO A 293 16.16 -44.19 -14.60
C PRO A 293 16.96 -43.68 -15.80
N HIS A 294 16.34 -42.93 -16.71
CA HIS A 294 16.97 -42.35 -17.89
C HIS A 294 17.51 -40.93 -17.67
N THR A 295 17.51 -40.40 -16.43
CA THR A 295 18.01 -39.05 -16.09
C THR A 295 19.31 -38.99 -15.24
N PRO A 296 20.40 -39.71 -15.58
CA PRO A 296 21.64 -39.77 -14.77
C PRO A 296 22.47 -38.46 -14.71
N SER A 297 21.97 -37.37 -15.31
CA SER A 297 22.55 -36.03 -15.19
C SER A 297 21.82 -35.13 -14.19
N LEU A 298 20.73 -35.61 -13.57
CA LEU A 298 19.81 -34.79 -12.79
C LEU A 298 20.43 -34.29 -11.48
N GLU A 299 20.43 -32.96 -11.30
CA GLU A 299 20.88 -32.29 -10.08
C GLU A 299 19.68 -31.75 -9.26
N ILE A 300 18.60 -31.36 -9.92
CA ILE A 300 17.38 -30.81 -9.31
C ILE A 300 16.16 -31.54 -9.87
N MET A 301 15.39 -32.16 -8.98
CA MET A 301 14.15 -32.87 -9.31
C MET A 301 12.98 -32.30 -8.50
N GLU A 302 11.95 -31.82 -9.19
CA GLU A 302 10.69 -31.36 -8.63
C GLU A 302 9.54 -32.09 -9.35
N LEU A 303 8.80 -32.97 -8.66
CA LEU A 303 7.73 -33.77 -9.25
C LEU A 303 6.42 -33.62 -8.48
N MET A 304 5.33 -33.34 -9.19
CA MET A 304 3.96 -33.38 -8.68
C MET A 304 3.32 -34.69 -9.11
N LEU A 305 3.50 -35.71 -8.26
CA LEU A 305 3.14 -37.11 -8.47
C LEU A 305 1.62 -37.29 -8.38
N SER A 306 1.04 -38.00 -9.35
CA SER A 306 -0.38 -38.30 -9.44
C SER A 306 -0.62 -39.79 -9.62
N GLY A 307 -1.55 -40.36 -8.85
CA GLY A 307 -1.94 -41.78 -8.96
C GLY A 307 -0.98 -42.75 -8.27
N PRO A 308 -1.34 -44.05 -8.25
CA PRO A 308 -0.64 -45.07 -7.48
C PRO A 308 0.76 -45.38 -8.04
N GLY A 309 1.66 -45.83 -7.17
CA GLY A 309 3.01 -46.26 -7.51
C GLY A 309 4.01 -45.93 -6.40
N ASN A 310 5.26 -46.30 -6.62
CA ASN A 310 6.39 -45.96 -5.75
C ASN A 310 7.59 -45.53 -6.60
N ILE A 311 8.00 -44.26 -6.47
CA ILE A 311 9.15 -43.71 -7.19
C ILE A 311 10.50 -44.02 -6.53
N PHE A 312 10.53 -44.27 -5.22
CA PHE A 312 11.75 -44.33 -4.41
C PHE A 312 12.69 -45.47 -4.85
N ALA A 313 12.14 -46.64 -5.18
CA ALA A 313 12.91 -47.79 -5.70
C ALA A 313 13.71 -47.47 -7.00
N HIS A 314 13.28 -46.46 -7.77
CA HIS A 314 13.85 -46.11 -9.07
C HIS A 314 14.83 -44.93 -9.03
N LEU A 315 15.10 -44.37 -7.84
CA LEU A 315 16.01 -43.23 -7.64
C LEU A 315 17.49 -43.59 -7.74
N HIS A 316 17.85 -44.86 -7.57
CA HIS A 316 19.22 -45.34 -7.31
C HIS A 316 20.32 -44.85 -8.29
N ASN A 317 19.97 -44.48 -9.53
CA ASN A 317 20.93 -43.98 -10.54
C ASN A 317 21.20 -42.46 -10.49
N LEU A 318 20.56 -41.70 -9.59
CA LEU A 318 20.69 -40.22 -9.52
C LEU A 318 21.88 -39.75 -8.64
N GLU A 319 23.10 -40.18 -8.96
CA GLU A 319 24.31 -39.86 -8.18
C GLU A 319 24.56 -38.35 -7.98
N LYS A 320 24.15 -37.53 -8.95
CA LYS A 320 24.41 -36.07 -8.99
C LYS A 320 23.35 -35.24 -8.26
N LEU A 321 22.33 -35.87 -7.70
CA LEU A 321 21.16 -35.18 -7.15
C LEU A 321 21.53 -34.30 -5.94
N LYS A 322 21.14 -33.03 -5.99
CA LYS A 322 21.37 -31.99 -4.98
C LYS A 322 20.05 -31.48 -4.39
N GLN A 323 18.96 -31.55 -5.14
CA GLN A 323 17.60 -31.24 -4.67
C GLN A 323 16.60 -32.30 -5.13
N MET A 324 15.78 -32.77 -4.20
CA MET A 324 14.65 -33.66 -4.41
C MET A 324 13.42 -33.06 -3.74
N THR A 325 12.42 -32.69 -4.55
CA THR A 325 11.13 -32.15 -4.11
C THR A 325 10.03 -33.01 -4.71
N LEU A 326 9.26 -33.73 -3.87
CA LEU A 326 8.14 -34.58 -4.27
C LEU A 326 6.84 -34.07 -3.63
N TYR A 327 5.89 -33.68 -4.48
CA TYR A 327 4.54 -33.27 -4.10
C TYR A 327 3.54 -34.38 -4.47
N PHE A 328 2.76 -34.87 -3.51
CA PHE A 328 1.82 -35.96 -3.72
C PHE A 328 0.40 -35.41 -3.93
N LYS A 329 -0.18 -35.58 -5.12
CA LYS A 329 -1.57 -35.19 -5.45
C LYS A 329 -2.62 -36.25 -5.09
N THR A 330 -2.18 -37.42 -4.66
CA THR A 330 -3.02 -38.56 -4.23
C THR A 330 -2.42 -39.17 -2.98
N ASP A 331 -3.26 -39.73 -2.12
CA ASP A 331 -2.86 -40.29 -0.83
C ASP A 331 -1.76 -41.35 -0.97
N HIS A 332 -0.75 -41.29 -0.10
CA HIS A 332 0.45 -42.12 -0.19
C HIS A 332 1.00 -42.43 1.20
N ILE A 333 1.65 -43.59 1.35
CA ILE A 333 2.22 -44.06 2.62
C ILE A 333 3.72 -44.27 2.44
N LEU A 334 4.52 -43.39 3.04
CA LEU A 334 5.97 -43.53 3.14
C LEU A 334 6.32 -44.64 4.13
N THR A 335 7.22 -45.52 3.73
CA THR A 335 7.77 -46.64 4.49
C THR A 335 9.24 -46.38 4.85
N GLU A 336 9.83 -47.22 5.71
CA GLU A 336 11.27 -47.08 6.01
C GLU A 336 12.14 -47.36 4.78
N ASP A 337 11.68 -48.20 3.84
CA ASP A 337 12.42 -48.53 2.61
C ASP A 337 12.42 -47.38 1.59
N ASP A 338 11.36 -46.57 1.55
CA ASP A 338 11.33 -45.34 0.76
C ASP A 338 12.40 -44.34 1.20
N PHE A 339 12.58 -44.19 2.51
CA PHE A 339 13.66 -43.37 3.07
C PHE A 339 15.04 -44.06 2.95
N ASN A 340 15.13 -45.39 3.04
CA ASN A 340 16.38 -46.13 2.79
C ASN A 340 16.87 -45.91 1.35
N ALA A 341 15.97 -45.83 0.37
CA ALA A 341 16.31 -45.54 -1.02
C ALA A 341 16.87 -44.12 -1.24
N VAL A 342 16.73 -43.19 -0.28
CA VAL A 342 17.34 -41.85 -0.35
C VAL A 342 18.82 -41.86 0.09
N ILE A 343 19.25 -42.86 0.90
CA ILE A 343 20.61 -42.96 1.47
C ILE A 343 21.75 -42.81 0.43
N PRO A 344 21.69 -43.39 -0.79
CA PRO A 344 22.75 -43.26 -1.78
C PRO A 344 23.05 -41.81 -2.20
N HIS A 345 22.08 -40.89 -2.10
CA HIS A 345 22.20 -39.51 -2.57
C HIS A 345 22.97 -38.63 -1.58
N THR A 346 24.18 -39.02 -1.20
CA THR A 346 25.03 -38.28 -0.24
C THR A 346 25.39 -36.86 -0.68
N SER A 347 25.07 -36.44 -1.91
CA SER A 347 25.20 -35.08 -2.45
C SER A 347 24.00 -34.17 -2.17
N LEU A 348 22.88 -34.72 -1.68
CA LEU A 348 21.62 -34.02 -1.46
C LEU A 348 21.74 -32.89 -0.42
N ARG A 349 21.17 -31.73 -0.76
CA ARG A 349 21.14 -30.50 0.07
C ARG A 349 19.71 -30.07 0.41
N VAL A 350 18.75 -30.43 -0.43
CA VAL A 350 17.34 -30.10 -0.28
C VAL A 350 16.54 -31.40 -0.44
N LEU A 351 15.77 -31.76 0.58
CA LEU A 351 14.81 -32.85 0.55
C LEU A 351 13.45 -32.32 0.99
N GLU A 352 12.45 -32.41 0.11
CA GLU A 352 11.09 -31.94 0.38
C GLU A 352 10.08 -33.01 -0.02
N LEU A 353 9.35 -33.56 0.94
CA LEU A 353 8.24 -34.49 0.76
C LEU A 353 6.99 -33.87 1.39
N SER A 354 5.94 -33.61 0.61
CA SER A 354 4.68 -33.05 1.14
C SER A 354 3.47 -33.33 0.25
N PRO A 355 2.24 -33.37 0.80
CA PRO A 355 1.03 -33.44 0.01
C PRO A 355 0.80 -32.16 -0.81
N LEU A 356 -0.10 -32.25 -1.78
CA LEU A 356 -0.62 -31.13 -2.56
C LEU A 356 -2.15 -31.24 -2.66
N ASN A 357 -2.83 -30.10 -2.72
CA ASN A 357 -4.30 -30.01 -2.69
C ASN A 357 -4.87 -30.70 -1.44
N THR A 358 -5.80 -31.66 -1.61
CA THR A 358 -6.54 -32.35 -0.54
C THR A 358 -5.98 -33.75 -0.20
N ALA A 359 -4.79 -34.10 -0.69
CA ALA A 359 -4.21 -35.43 -0.50
C ALA A 359 -3.54 -35.60 0.86
N ASN A 360 -3.55 -36.81 1.41
CA ASN A 360 -2.93 -37.14 2.69
C ASN A 360 -1.64 -37.96 2.48
N LEU A 361 -0.51 -37.45 2.99
CA LEU A 361 0.75 -38.18 3.03
C LEU A 361 0.92 -38.80 4.42
N TYR A 362 1.14 -40.11 4.51
CA TYR A 362 1.32 -40.82 5.78
C TYR A 362 2.75 -41.35 5.93
N ALA A 363 3.25 -41.41 7.16
CA ALA A 363 4.54 -42.01 7.54
C ALA A 363 4.48 -42.68 8.93
N SER A 364 3.28 -43.12 9.34
CA SER A 364 2.99 -43.67 10.68
C SER A 364 3.71 -44.99 11.02
N SER A 365 4.27 -45.67 10.02
CA SER A 365 5.10 -46.88 10.14
C SER A 365 6.59 -46.58 10.31
N VAL A 366 7.03 -45.34 10.03
CA VAL A 366 8.45 -44.96 9.97
C VAL A 366 8.94 -44.54 11.36
N SER A 367 9.89 -45.30 11.91
CA SER A 367 10.45 -45.03 13.23
C SER A 367 11.40 -43.82 13.24
N VAL A 368 11.46 -43.15 14.39
CA VAL A 368 12.43 -42.06 14.63
C VAL A 368 13.87 -42.57 14.47
N THR A 369 14.15 -43.77 14.98
CA THR A 369 15.48 -44.41 14.88
C THR A 369 15.91 -44.64 13.43
N ALA A 370 15.01 -45.08 12.55
CA ALA A 370 15.31 -45.25 11.13
C ALA A 370 15.60 -43.91 10.45
N LEU A 371 14.79 -42.87 10.67
CA LEU A 371 15.04 -41.55 10.11
C LEU A 371 16.38 -40.97 10.58
N LEU A 372 16.73 -41.12 11.85
CA LEU A 372 18.04 -40.69 12.36
C LEU A 372 19.20 -41.47 11.72
N ARG A 373 19.05 -42.79 11.48
CA ARG A 373 20.01 -43.59 10.70
C ARG A 373 20.16 -43.06 9.27
N ILE A 374 19.05 -42.72 8.60
CA ILE A 374 19.02 -42.22 7.22
C ILE A 374 19.67 -40.82 7.14
N PHE A 375 19.31 -39.89 8.03
CA PHE A 375 19.87 -38.54 8.03
C PHE A 375 21.34 -38.48 8.47
N ALA A 376 21.83 -39.44 9.25
CA ALA A 376 23.26 -39.59 9.53
C ALA A 376 24.08 -39.87 8.24
N ALA A 377 23.49 -40.53 7.24
CA ALA A 377 24.12 -40.77 5.94
C ALA A 377 24.01 -39.57 4.96
N LEU A 378 23.21 -38.55 5.29
CA LEU A 378 22.93 -37.39 4.43
C LEU A 378 23.42 -36.04 5.04
N PRO A 379 24.67 -35.90 5.52
CA PRO A 379 25.15 -34.75 6.30
C PRO A 379 25.30 -33.44 5.50
N LYS A 380 24.93 -33.41 4.22
CA LYS A 380 24.96 -32.22 3.35
C LYS A 380 23.62 -31.47 3.28
N ILE A 381 22.56 -32.01 3.90
CA ILE A 381 21.22 -31.40 3.90
C ILE A 381 21.22 -30.04 4.63
N ARG A 382 20.59 -29.06 3.98
CA ARG A 382 20.40 -27.67 4.41
C ARG A 382 18.92 -27.30 4.49
N THR A 383 18.10 -27.82 3.59
CA THR A 383 16.64 -27.68 3.63
C THR A 383 16.01 -29.06 3.76
N LEU A 384 15.18 -29.24 4.79
CA LEU A 384 14.39 -30.44 5.00
C LEU A 384 12.92 -30.06 5.22
N ARG A 385 12.03 -30.51 4.33
CA ARG A 385 10.57 -30.38 4.44
C ARG A 385 9.95 -31.77 4.43
N LEU A 386 9.33 -32.20 5.52
CA LEU A 386 8.70 -33.52 5.66
C LEU A 386 7.29 -33.35 6.25
N LEU A 387 6.29 -33.18 5.40
CA LEU A 387 4.90 -33.00 5.83
C LEU A 387 4.10 -34.30 5.58
N ALA A 388 4.08 -35.19 6.57
CA ALA A 388 3.30 -36.43 6.55
C ALA A 388 2.70 -36.72 7.93
N HIS A 389 1.52 -37.36 8.00
CA HIS A 389 0.93 -37.86 9.24
C HIS A 389 1.79 -38.98 9.83
N ASN A 390 2.32 -38.80 11.03
CA ASN A 390 3.36 -39.65 11.59
C ASN A 390 3.22 -39.87 13.10
N ARG A 391 4.18 -40.61 13.68
CA ARG A 391 4.33 -40.85 15.13
C ARG A 391 5.65 -40.29 15.69
N TRP A 392 6.22 -39.30 15.02
CA TRP A 392 7.50 -38.70 15.39
C TRP A 392 7.34 -37.73 16.56
N ASN A 393 8.38 -37.67 17.38
CA ASN A 393 8.44 -36.92 18.64
C ASN A 393 9.70 -36.03 18.68
N VAL A 394 9.95 -35.37 19.81
CA VAL A 394 11.10 -34.45 19.98
C VAL A 394 12.47 -35.13 19.83
N ASP A 395 12.58 -36.45 20.04
CA ASP A 395 13.84 -37.18 19.83
C ASP A 395 14.31 -37.09 18.37
N LEU A 396 13.37 -37.01 17.41
CA LEU A 396 13.69 -36.77 16.01
C LEU A 396 14.30 -35.38 15.81
N LEU A 397 13.75 -34.32 16.43
CA LEU A 397 14.33 -32.97 16.34
C LEU A 397 15.72 -32.90 16.98
N VAL A 398 15.87 -33.47 18.17
CA VAL A 398 17.14 -33.50 18.92
C VAL A 398 18.21 -34.26 18.14
N GLY A 399 17.86 -35.40 17.55
CA GLY A 399 18.76 -36.18 16.70
C GLY A 399 19.08 -35.46 15.38
N LEU A 400 18.09 -34.89 14.70
CA LEU A 400 18.27 -34.18 13.42
C LEU A 400 19.28 -33.04 13.54
N GLY A 401 19.18 -32.18 14.55
CA GLY A 401 20.13 -31.06 14.69
C GLY A 401 21.56 -31.50 15.06
N ARG A 402 21.69 -32.56 15.89
CA ARG A 402 22.99 -33.18 16.18
C ARG A 402 23.66 -33.77 14.93
N LEU A 403 22.89 -34.36 14.03
CA LEU A 403 23.38 -34.97 12.78
C LEU A 403 23.56 -33.95 11.65
N LEU A 404 22.74 -32.91 11.60
CA LEU A 404 22.70 -31.88 10.56
C LEU A 404 23.00 -30.47 11.12
N PRO A 405 24.18 -30.19 11.70
CA PRO A 405 24.53 -28.88 12.28
C PRO A 405 24.63 -27.74 11.24
N ARG A 406 24.50 -28.06 9.94
CA ARG A 406 24.43 -27.12 8.82
C ARG A 406 23.03 -26.98 8.22
N LEU A 407 22.00 -27.50 8.90
CA LEU A 407 20.60 -27.30 8.52
C LEU A 407 20.24 -25.81 8.64
N GLU A 408 19.77 -25.23 7.55
CA GLU A 408 19.41 -23.81 7.39
C GLU A 408 17.89 -23.63 7.42
N ARG A 409 17.12 -24.61 6.93
CA ARG A 409 15.65 -24.62 6.92
C ARG A 409 15.10 -25.99 7.33
N LEU A 410 14.20 -26.02 8.30
CA LEU A 410 13.48 -27.22 8.74
C LEU A 410 11.97 -26.97 8.73
N GLU A 411 11.21 -27.89 8.17
CA GLU A 411 9.76 -27.92 8.19
C GLU A 411 9.32 -29.38 8.35
N ILE A 412 8.68 -29.72 9.47
CA ILE A 412 8.40 -31.13 9.76
C ILE A 412 7.06 -31.31 10.48
N ALA A 413 6.22 -32.16 9.91
CA ALA A 413 4.97 -32.56 10.54
C ALA A 413 5.25 -33.49 11.73
N GLY A 414 4.36 -33.47 12.72
CA GLY A 414 4.48 -34.24 13.96
C GLY A 414 3.92 -33.45 15.14
N THR A 415 4.01 -34.04 16.34
CA THR A 415 3.62 -33.39 17.60
C THR A 415 4.82 -33.35 18.54
N TYR A 416 5.38 -32.17 18.76
CA TYR A 416 6.69 -32.02 19.39
C TYR A 416 6.60 -31.44 20.81
N ASP A 417 7.27 -32.11 21.75
CA ASP A 417 7.35 -31.71 23.16
C ASP A 417 8.69 -31.04 23.43
N PHE A 418 8.73 -29.72 23.32
CA PHE A 418 9.96 -28.94 23.47
C PHE A 418 10.48 -28.87 24.92
N SER A 419 9.73 -29.35 25.93
CA SER A 419 10.19 -29.37 27.32
C SER A 419 11.45 -30.19 27.52
N ILE A 420 11.60 -31.30 26.77
CA ILE A 420 12.75 -32.20 26.80
C ILE A 420 14.05 -31.51 26.34
N MET A 421 13.97 -30.36 25.65
CA MET A 421 15.14 -29.56 25.29
C MET A 421 15.66 -28.66 26.44
N GLU A 422 14.95 -28.56 27.56
CA GLU A 422 15.37 -27.76 28.73
C GLU A 422 16.63 -28.32 29.40
N SER A 423 16.75 -29.65 29.48
CA SER A 423 17.88 -30.39 30.05
C SER A 423 19.08 -30.51 29.12
N LEU A 424 19.00 -30.05 27.87
CA LEU A 424 20.07 -30.19 26.88
C LEU A 424 21.09 -29.04 26.98
N PRO A 425 22.40 -29.31 27.11
CA PRO A 425 23.40 -28.31 27.48
C PRO A 425 23.84 -27.41 26.33
N THR A 426 23.73 -27.86 25.08
CA THR A 426 24.31 -27.21 23.89
C THR A 426 23.26 -26.97 22.81
N ALA A 427 23.42 -25.89 22.03
CA ALA A 427 22.49 -25.50 20.99
C ALA A 427 22.44 -26.53 19.84
N ILE A 428 21.26 -27.09 19.59
CA ILE A 428 21.03 -28.22 18.68
C ILE A 428 21.06 -27.82 17.20
N PHE A 429 20.71 -26.57 16.87
CA PHE A 429 20.49 -26.08 15.50
C PHE A 429 21.27 -24.77 15.22
N PRO A 430 22.62 -24.79 15.23
CA PRO A 430 23.45 -23.58 15.19
C PRO A 430 23.46 -22.83 13.84
N CYS A 431 22.84 -23.39 12.79
CA CYS A 431 22.72 -22.76 11.46
C CYS A 431 21.28 -22.48 11.02
N LEU A 432 20.28 -22.89 11.80
CA LEU A 432 18.88 -22.86 11.39
C LEU A 432 18.34 -21.43 11.36
N THR A 433 17.76 -21.02 10.23
CA THR A 433 17.17 -19.69 10.01
C THR A 433 15.66 -19.71 9.84
N TYR A 434 15.07 -20.89 9.59
CA TYR A 434 13.62 -21.13 9.51
C TYR A 434 13.25 -22.47 10.15
N LEU A 435 12.23 -22.47 11.00
CA LEU A 435 11.63 -23.66 11.61
C LEU A 435 10.10 -23.61 11.45
N CYS A 436 9.51 -24.71 10.99
CA CYS A 436 8.06 -24.94 10.99
C CYS A 436 7.76 -26.34 11.55
N VAL A 437 6.78 -26.44 12.45
CA VAL A 437 6.29 -27.71 13.02
C VAL A 437 4.77 -27.67 13.11
N THR A 438 4.10 -28.76 12.73
CA THR A 438 2.62 -28.75 12.61
C THR A 438 1.88 -28.73 13.93
N LYS A 439 2.41 -29.39 14.97
CA LYS A 439 1.81 -29.40 16.31
C LYS A 439 2.90 -29.32 17.38
N VAL A 440 2.60 -28.58 18.43
CA VAL A 440 3.42 -28.47 19.64
C VAL A 440 2.60 -29.00 20.80
N LYS A 441 3.18 -29.87 21.62
CA LYS A 441 2.53 -30.38 22.83
C LYS A 441 2.63 -29.31 23.93
N ASP A 442 1.53 -29.05 24.63
CA ASP A 442 1.55 -28.19 25.81
C ASP A 442 2.42 -28.85 26.90
N ILE A 443 3.34 -28.08 27.50
CA ILE A 443 4.23 -28.53 28.58
C ILE A 443 3.42 -28.90 29.82
N GLY A 444 2.28 -28.21 30.05
CA GLY A 444 1.51 -28.32 31.29
C GLY A 444 2.17 -27.61 32.48
N GLY A 445 1.38 -27.37 33.53
CA GLY A 445 1.84 -26.69 34.75
C GLY A 445 1.20 -25.30 34.97
N PRO A 446 1.48 -24.68 36.13
CA PRO A 446 0.88 -23.40 36.53
C PRO A 446 1.33 -22.25 35.61
N GLY A 447 0.36 -21.44 35.17
CA GLY A 447 0.60 -20.29 34.29
C GLY A 447 -0.45 -20.17 33.18
N THR A 448 -0.42 -19.06 32.44
CA THR A 448 -1.28 -18.86 31.26
C THR A 448 -0.75 -19.64 30.04
N LEU A 449 -1.60 -19.86 29.04
CA LEU A 449 -1.19 -20.43 27.75
C LEU A 449 -0.08 -19.59 27.09
N GLU A 450 -0.17 -18.26 27.22
CA GLU A 450 0.83 -17.29 26.75
C GLU A 450 2.20 -17.49 27.44
N HIS A 451 2.22 -17.72 28.76
CA HIS A 451 3.46 -18.01 29.49
C HIS A 451 4.09 -19.34 29.05
N ARG A 452 3.28 -20.39 28.85
CA ARG A 452 3.79 -21.69 28.36
C ARG A 452 4.31 -21.60 26.92
N ALA A 453 3.64 -20.83 26.06
CA ALA A 453 4.12 -20.50 24.71
C ALA A 453 5.43 -19.72 24.70
N GLN A 454 5.58 -18.73 25.60
CA GLN A 454 6.85 -18.00 25.78
C GLN A 454 7.98 -18.93 26.23
N LYS A 455 7.74 -19.86 27.18
CA LYS A 455 8.75 -20.84 27.60
C LYS A 455 9.21 -21.72 26.43
N ILE A 456 8.28 -22.20 25.61
CA ILE A 456 8.58 -22.97 24.39
C ILE A 456 9.45 -22.14 23.42
N ALA A 457 9.09 -20.88 23.18
CA ALA A 457 9.84 -20.02 22.26
C ALA A 457 11.27 -19.70 22.75
N GLN A 458 11.45 -19.51 24.07
CA GLN A 458 12.77 -19.34 24.69
C GLN A 458 13.63 -20.61 24.55
N LEU A 459 13.04 -21.79 24.76
CA LEU A 459 13.73 -23.08 24.56
C LEU A 459 14.15 -23.28 23.09
N ILE A 460 13.27 -22.94 22.13
CA ILE A 460 13.60 -22.98 20.70
C ILE A 460 14.75 -22.01 20.38
N HIS A 461 14.68 -20.75 20.83
CA HIS A 461 15.71 -19.75 20.54
C HIS A 461 17.09 -20.10 21.15
N ARG A 462 17.12 -20.61 22.39
CA ARG A 462 18.34 -21.14 23.04
C ARG A 462 19.03 -22.21 22.19
N HIS A 463 18.25 -23.02 21.46
CA HIS A 463 18.74 -24.12 20.65
C HIS A 463 18.92 -23.81 19.17
N ALA A 464 18.29 -22.75 18.64
CA ALA A 464 18.34 -22.33 17.24
C ALA A 464 18.63 -20.81 17.11
N PRO A 465 19.83 -20.35 17.50
CA PRO A 465 20.13 -18.91 17.69
C PRO A 465 20.22 -18.08 16.39
N LYS A 466 20.08 -18.69 15.21
CA LYS A 466 20.11 -18.00 13.91
C LYS A 466 18.74 -17.84 13.24
N LEU A 467 17.65 -18.24 13.90
CA LEU A 467 16.28 -17.91 13.47
C LEU A 467 16.18 -16.39 13.33
N LYS A 468 15.97 -15.90 12.10
CA LYS A 468 15.94 -14.47 11.78
C LYS A 468 14.51 -14.00 11.55
N GLY A 469 14.22 -12.79 12.03
CA GLY A 469 12.89 -12.37 12.40
C GLY A 469 12.75 -12.45 13.92
N HIS A 470 11.89 -11.62 14.50
CA HIS A 470 11.48 -11.83 15.89
C HIS A 470 10.81 -13.19 16.00
N ILE A 471 10.79 -13.78 17.20
CA ILE A 471 9.85 -14.86 17.52
C ILE A 471 8.46 -14.29 17.16
N PRO A 472 7.74 -14.81 16.14
CA PRO A 472 6.33 -14.54 16.07
C PRO A 472 5.78 -15.15 17.37
N ILE A 473 5.03 -14.35 18.15
CA ILE A 473 4.26 -14.90 19.27
C ILE A 473 3.54 -16.12 18.70
N LEU A 474 3.78 -17.31 19.27
CA LEU A 474 3.07 -18.51 18.86
C LEU A 474 1.60 -18.24 19.15
N LEU A 475 0.88 -17.80 18.10
CA LEU A 475 -0.54 -17.56 18.13
C LEU A 475 -1.18 -18.93 18.16
N LEU A 476 -1.27 -19.46 19.38
CA LEU A 476 -1.83 -20.76 19.68
C LEU A 476 -3.36 -20.68 19.51
N ARG A 477 -3.77 -20.68 18.23
CA ARG A 477 -5.13 -20.63 17.73
C ARG A 477 -5.83 -21.96 18.01
N ILE A 478 -6.59 -22.05 19.10
CA ILE A 478 -7.55 -23.15 19.29
C ILE A 478 -8.71 -22.89 18.32
N ASP A 479 -8.95 -23.80 17.39
CA ASP A 479 -10.02 -23.62 16.41
C ASP A 479 -11.40 -23.87 17.02
N LEU A 480 -12.19 -22.80 17.09
CA LEU A 480 -13.65 -22.84 17.11
C LEU A 480 -14.19 -22.44 15.73
N ILE A 481 -13.78 -23.19 14.70
CA ILE A 481 -14.43 -23.13 13.38
C ILE A 481 -15.66 -24.03 13.45
N GLN A 482 -16.81 -23.42 13.77
CA GLN A 482 -18.10 -24.11 13.87
C GLN A 482 -18.77 -24.28 12.49
N GLU A 483 -18.12 -25.04 11.62
CA GLU A 483 -18.72 -25.62 10.40
C GLU A 483 -17.98 -26.93 10.10
N TYR A 484 -18.04 -27.92 11.00
CA TYR A 484 -19.19 -28.78 11.23
C TYR A 484 -19.70 -29.48 9.95
N ARG A 485 -19.16 -30.68 9.73
CA ARG A 485 -19.91 -31.85 9.27
C ARG A 485 -20.55 -31.75 7.87
N GLU A 486 -19.71 -31.82 6.85
CA GLU A 486 -20.00 -32.66 5.68
C GLU A 486 -18.98 -33.83 5.61
N HIS A 487 -19.40 -34.98 6.14
CA HIS A 487 -18.84 -36.33 5.97
C HIS A 487 -17.53 -36.75 6.69
N HIS A 488 -17.71 -37.28 7.92
CA HIS A 488 -17.00 -38.46 8.49
C HIS A 488 -15.46 -38.38 8.73
N LEU A 489 -14.84 -39.11 9.67
CA LEU A 489 -15.29 -40.17 10.60
C LEU A 489 -14.58 -39.99 11.97
N GLN A 490 -14.78 -40.92 12.92
CA GLN A 490 -14.41 -40.75 14.34
C GLN A 490 -12.94 -41.05 14.66
N LEU A 491 -12.26 -40.16 15.41
CA LEU A 491 -11.49 -40.42 16.65
C LEU A 491 -10.64 -39.20 17.08
N PHE A 492 -10.24 -39.18 18.36
CA PHE A 492 -9.44 -38.18 19.11
C PHE A 492 -10.20 -37.03 19.81
N PRO A 493 -10.30 -37.09 21.15
CA PRO A 493 -10.60 -35.92 21.99
C PRO A 493 -9.31 -35.22 22.44
N ASP A 494 -9.01 -34.05 21.90
CA ASP A 494 -8.26 -32.95 22.56
C ASP A 494 -8.13 -31.74 21.60
N PRO A 495 -8.03 -30.50 22.09
CA PRO A 495 -7.92 -29.31 21.24
C PRO A 495 -6.53 -29.18 20.60
N TYR A 496 -6.50 -28.96 19.29
CA TYR A 496 -5.29 -28.71 18.50
C TYR A 496 -5.32 -27.34 17.82
N ILE A 497 -4.19 -26.97 17.21
CA ILE A 497 -3.80 -25.58 16.97
C ILE A 497 -3.02 -25.42 15.66
N GLU A 498 -3.38 -24.42 14.86
CA GLU A 498 -2.74 -24.08 13.57
C GLU A 498 -2.11 -22.65 13.58
N LEU A 499 -1.05 -22.44 12.78
CA LEU A 499 -0.27 -21.21 12.73
C LEU A 499 -0.20 -20.61 11.32
N THR A 500 -0.71 -19.38 11.17
CA THR A 500 -0.52 -18.52 9.98
C THR A 500 0.02 -17.16 10.42
N VAL A 501 1.10 -16.68 9.77
CA VAL A 501 1.80 -15.45 10.15
C VAL A 501 1.44 -14.29 9.22
N PHE A 502 0.77 -13.27 9.75
CA PHE A 502 0.68 -11.95 9.10
C PHE A 502 1.96 -11.15 9.38
N GLN A 503 2.40 -10.29 8.44
CA GLN A 503 3.57 -9.44 8.67
C GLN A 503 3.25 -8.28 9.63
N GLU A 504 3.52 -8.53 10.90
CA GLU A 504 3.38 -7.58 12.00
C GLU A 504 4.16 -6.27 11.78
N VAL A 505 3.74 -5.21 12.47
CA VAL A 505 4.47 -3.93 12.52
C VAL A 505 5.63 -4.06 13.51
N GLU A 506 6.76 -3.40 13.23
CA GLU A 506 7.91 -3.39 14.15
C GLU A 506 7.50 -2.87 15.53
N HIS A 507 7.76 -3.69 16.55
CA HIS A 507 7.42 -3.46 17.95
C HIS A 507 8.54 -3.99 18.86
N ASP A 508 8.56 -3.57 20.11
CA ASP A 508 9.61 -3.97 21.05
C ASP A 508 9.47 -5.46 21.42
N ASN A 509 10.59 -6.11 21.74
CA ASN A 509 10.63 -7.55 22.00
C ASN A 509 10.21 -7.87 23.45
N GLY A 510 9.29 -8.83 23.61
CA GLY A 510 8.83 -9.32 24.92
C GLY A 510 7.45 -8.84 25.36
N LEU A 511 6.79 -7.98 24.58
CA LEU A 511 5.42 -7.52 24.86
C LEU A 511 4.39 -8.65 24.84
N THR A 512 3.41 -8.57 25.76
CA THR A 512 2.22 -9.43 25.77
C THR A 512 1.24 -9.05 24.67
N ASN A 513 0.31 -9.94 24.33
CA ASN A 513 -0.76 -9.65 23.37
C ASN A 513 -1.65 -8.47 23.80
N LYS A 514 -1.73 -8.15 25.10
CA LYS A 514 -2.44 -6.98 25.61
C LYS A 514 -1.69 -5.67 25.32
N GLU A 515 -0.38 -5.64 25.51
CA GLU A 515 0.42 -4.44 25.26
C GLU A 515 0.55 -4.17 23.75
N LEU A 516 0.69 -5.23 22.93
CA LEU A 516 0.63 -5.14 21.46
C LEU A 516 -0.74 -4.67 20.92
N PHE A 517 -1.78 -4.67 21.74
CA PHE A 517 -3.07 -4.05 21.42
C PHE A 517 -3.11 -2.55 21.77
N LEU A 518 -2.15 -2.03 22.54
CA LEU A 518 -2.15 -0.65 23.02
C LEU A 518 -0.98 0.20 22.50
N THR A 519 0.14 -0.41 22.10
CA THR A 519 1.36 0.30 21.69
C THR A 519 1.94 -0.18 20.35
N ASN A 520 2.47 0.77 19.57
CA ASN A 520 3.45 0.58 18.51
C ASN A 520 4.21 1.89 18.28
N HIS A 521 5.24 1.90 17.43
CA HIS A 521 6.09 3.07 17.14
C HIS A 521 5.32 4.37 16.77
N ASP A 522 4.15 4.27 16.14
CA ASP A 522 3.39 5.43 15.68
C ASP A 522 2.38 5.95 16.72
N LEU A 523 2.07 5.15 17.75
CA LEU A 523 1.17 5.47 18.87
C LEU A 523 1.90 5.86 20.16
N LYS A 524 3.17 5.50 20.33
CA LYS A 524 4.00 5.90 21.49
C LYS A 524 4.00 7.43 21.67
N ILE A 525 4.28 7.85 22.91
CA ILE A 525 4.56 9.26 23.26
C ILE A 525 5.71 9.75 22.36
N VAL A 526 5.55 10.91 21.73
CA VAL A 526 6.54 11.41 20.76
C VAL A 526 7.86 11.78 21.43
N GLU A 527 8.94 11.19 20.91
CA GLU A 527 10.32 11.33 21.35
C GLU A 527 10.85 12.75 21.04
N PRO A 528 11.69 13.37 21.90
CA PRO A 528 12.11 14.77 21.77
C PRO A 528 12.66 15.16 20.39
N GLU A 529 13.41 14.28 19.73
CA GLU A 529 14.03 14.52 18.42
C GLU A 529 12.99 14.67 17.29
N ARG A 530 11.79 14.13 17.49
CA ARG A 530 10.65 14.20 16.56
C ARG A 530 9.73 15.40 16.83
N ARG A 531 9.86 16.09 17.95
CA ARG A 531 9.06 17.27 18.36
C ARG A 531 9.49 18.57 17.63
N GLN A 532 9.53 18.51 16.31
CA GLN A 532 10.12 19.57 15.47
C GLN A 532 9.12 20.58 14.88
N TRP A 533 7.93 20.74 15.47
CA TRP A 533 6.94 21.74 15.03
C TRP A 533 6.96 22.97 15.94
N THR A 534 7.55 24.05 15.42
CA THR A 534 7.51 25.38 16.03
C THR A 534 6.22 26.12 15.69
N ALA A 535 5.95 27.26 16.35
CA ALA A 535 4.84 28.15 16.01
C ALA A 535 4.70 28.42 14.49
N PHE A 536 5.81 28.64 13.77
CA PHE A 536 5.79 28.88 12.32
C PHE A 536 5.34 27.67 11.50
N ASN A 537 5.52 26.44 12.02
CA ASN A 537 5.01 25.23 11.37
C ASN A 537 3.49 25.15 11.48
N PHE A 538 2.91 25.52 12.63
CA PHE A 538 1.45 25.63 12.80
C PHE A 538 0.85 26.77 11.97
N VAL A 539 1.49 27.94 11.88
CA VAL A 539 1.06 29.02 10.97
C VAL A 539 1.08 28.53 9.51
N GLY A 540 2.19 27.92 9.07
CA GLY A 540 2.31 27.38 7.71
C GLY A 540 1.31 26.26 7.42
N PHE A 541 1.01 25.40 8.40
CA PHE A 541 -0.01 24.36 8.32
C PHE A 541 -1.42 24.95 8.14
N TRP A 542 -1.83 25.94 8.93
CA TRP A 542 -3.16 26.53 8.83
C TRP A 542 -3.33 27.49 7.64
N ILE A 543 -2.28 28.20 7.21
CA ILE A 543 -2.31 28.94 5.91
C ILE A 543 -2.43 27.94 4.76
N ALA A 544 -1.70 26.81 4.81
CA ALA A 544 -1.89 25.76 3.82
C ALA A 544 -3.33 25.23 3.88
N ASP A 545 -3.80 24.70 5.00
CA ASP A 545 -5.11 24.04 5.04
C ASP A 545 -6.29 24.97 4.73
N SER A 546 -6.29 26.20 5.25
CA SER A 546 -7.36 27.18 4.98
C SER A 546 -7.63 27.38 3.50
N PHE A 547 -6.57 27.55 2.69
CA PHE A 547 -6.63 27.63 1.23
C PHE A 547 -6.88 26.24 0.61
N ASN A 548 -8.13 25.79 0.73
CA ASN A 548 -8.74 24.66 0.03
C ASN A 548 -10.11 25.09 -0.57
N ILE A 549 -10.65 24.29 -1.49
CA ILE A 549 -11.87 24.65 -2.24
C ILE A 549 -13.16 24.45 -1.43
N ASN A 550 -13.19 23.47 -0.52
CA ASN A 550 -14.31 23.23 0.40
C ASN A 550 -14.62 24.48 1.26
N THR A 551 -13.59 25.18 1.77
CA THR A 551 -13.75 26.49 2.46
C THR A 551 -14.59 27.49 1.64
N TRP A 552 -14.42 27.52 0.31
CA TRP A 552 -15.12 28.47 -0.57
C TRP A 552 -16.57 28.02 -0.79
N MET A 553 -16.78 26.72 -0.95
CA MET A 553 -18.11 26.11 -1.10
C MET A 553 -19.00 26.36 0.14
N ILE A 554 -18.43 26.27 1.35
CA ILE A 554 -19.12 26.61 2.61
C ILE A 554 -19.52 28.09 2.64
N ALA A 555 -18.57 28.98 2.32
CA ALA A 555 -18.80 30.43 2.31
C ALA A 555 -19.87 30.84 1.29
N ALA A 556 -19.85 30.24 0.09
CA ALA A 556 -20.81 30.51 -0.96
C ALA A 556 -22.20 29.90 -0.68
N SER A 557 -22.27 28.66 -0.16
CA SER A 557 -23.56 28.03 0.21
C SER A 557 -24.35 28.81 1.26
N SER A 558 -23.67 29.62 2.08
CA SER A 558 -24.32 30.53 3.04
C SER A 558 -25.16 31.63 2.37
N LEU A 559 -24.91 31.94 1.09
CA LEU A 559 -25.69 32.87 0.27
C LEU A 559 -26.99 32.23 -0.25
N ASP A 560 -26.99 30.91 -0.50
CA ASP A 560 -28.18 30.15 -0.90
C ASP A 560 -29.26 30.19 0.20
N VAL A 561 -28.82 30.12 1.47
CA VAL A 561 -29.67 30.25 2.67
C VAL A 561 -30.15 31.71 2.90
N GLY A 562 -29.89 32.62 1.94
CA GLY A 562 -30.50 33.94 1.89
C GLY A 562 -29.78 35.04 2.67
N LEU A 563 -28.56 34.81 3.15
CA LEU A 563 -27.71 35.84 3.76
C LEU A 563 -27.14 36.82 2.73
N SER A 564 -26.82 38.04 3.16
CA SER A 564 -25.95 38.92 2.39
C SER A 564 -24.50 38.46 2.43
N TRP A 565 -23.68 38.93 1.48
CA TRP A 565 -22.25 38.61 1.41
C TRP A 565 -21.49 38.89 2.72
N TRP A 566 -21.78 40.02 3.38
CA TRP A 566 -21.10 40.43 4.61
C TRP A 566 -21.60 39.64 5.83
N GLN A 567 -22.88 39.24 5.84
CA GLN A 567 -23.42 38.35 6.87
C GLN A 567 -22.78 36.97 6.78
N ALA A 568 -22.71 36.39 5.57
CA ALA A 568 -22.03 35.12 5.33
C ALA A 568 -20.54 35.19 5.75
N TRP A 569 -19.86 36.29 5.43
CA TRP A 569 -18.47 36.49 5.83
C TRP A 569 -18.29 36.60 7.36
N ILE A 570 -19.17 37.32 8.08
CA ILE A 570 -19.16 37.35 9.54
C ILE A 570 -19.48 35.97 10.14
N CYS A 571 -20.40 35.21 9.54
CA CYS A 571 -20.71 33.84 9.99
C CYS A 571 -19.49 32.92 9.92
N VAL A 572 -18.70 33.03 8.85
CA VAL A 572 -17.39 32.37 8.68
C VAL A 572 -16.44 32.80 9.80
N TRP A 573 -16.21 34.10 10.01
CA TRP A 573 -15.29 34.58 11.07
C TRP A 573 -15.66 34.04 12.45
N VAL A 574 -16.93 34.09 12.82
CA VAL A 574 -17.44 33.60 14.11
C VAL A 574 -17.29 32.07 14.19
N GLY A 575 -17.72 31.33 13.18
CA GLY A 575 -17.66 29.87 13.15
C GLY A 575 -16.23 29.30 13.19
N TYR A 576 -15.30 29.88 12.44
CA TYR A 576 -13.90 29.48 12.50
C TYR A 576 -13.17 29.97 13.77
N THR A 577 -13.60 31.07 14.40
CA THR A 577 -13.10 31.46 15.74
C THR A 577 -13.55 30.49 16.83
N ILE A 578 -14.82 30.06 16.81
CA ILE A 578 -15.34 28.98 17.67
C ILE A 578 -14.53 27.69 17.44
N SER A 579 -14.28 27.33 16.18
CA SER A 579 -13.55 26.12 15.83
C SER A 579 -12.08 26.17 16.27
N ALA A 580 -11.43 27.33 16.12
CA ALA A 580 -10.07 27.56 16.58
C ALA A 580 -9.94 27.50 18.11
N PHE A 581 -10.94 27.96 18.86
CA PHE A 581 -11.01 27.79 20.30
C PHE A 581 -11.03 26.30 20.69
N PHE A 582 -11.91 25.50 20.08
CA PHE A 582 -11.99 24.07 20.36
C PHE A 582 -10.73 23.29 19.94
N ILE A 583 -10.11 23.65 18.80
CA ILE A 583 -8.81 23.11 18.38
C ILE A 583 -7.72 23.40 19.43
N CYS A 584 -7.65 24.62 19.97
CA CYS A 584 -6.66 24.92 21.00
C CYS A 584 -6.91 24.17 22.33
N LEU A 585 -8.15 23.77 22.63
CA LEU A 585 -8.44 22.94 23.81
C LEU A 585 -7.90 21.52 23.66
N THR A 586 -8.15 20.86 22.53
CA THR A 586 -7.65 19.49 22.27
C THR A 586 -6.16 19.50 21.97
N GLY A 587 -5.72 20.44 21.14
CA GLY A 587 -4.32 20.68 20.76
C GLY A 587 -3.39 20.87 21.96
N ARG A 588 -3.86 21.51 23.05
CA ARG A 588 -3.11 21.59 24.31
C ARG A 588 -2.69 20.22 24.83
N VAL A 589 -3.62 19.25 24.82
CA VAL A 589 -3.39 17.93 25.43
C VAL A 589 -2.35 17.16 24.63
N GLY A 590 -2.44 17.17 23.30
CA GLY A 590 -1.41 16.59 22.45
C GLY A 590 -0.05 17.29 22.63
N ALA A 591 -0.01 18.63 22.74
CA ALA A 591 1.23 19.39 22.85
C ALA A 591 1.87 19.41 24.25
N VAL A 592 1.15 18.97 25.30
CA VAL A 592 1.67 18.79 26.67
C VAL A 592 2.07 17.33 26.92
N TYR A 593 1.24 16.38 26.48
CA TYR A 593 1.43 14.96 26.77
C TYR A 593 2.05 14.14 25.63
N HIS A 594 2.25 14.76 24.45
CA HIS A 594 2.84 14.15 23.26
C HIS A 594 2.12 12.86 22.78
N ILE A 595 0.81 12.77 23.06
CA ILE A 595 -0.10 11.67 22.68
C ILE A 595 -1.05 12.06 21.55
N SER A 596 -1.51 11.07 20.78
CA SER A 596 -2.50 11.22 19.69
C SER A 596 -3.95 11.15 20.19
N PHE A 597 -4.91 11.55 19.34
CA PHE A 597 -6.35 11.51 19.66
C PHE A 597 -6.86 10.11 20.10
N PRO A 598 -6.43 9.00 19.49
CA PRO A 598 -6.83 7.67 19.93
C PRO A 598 -6.35 7.31 21.34
N VAL A 599 -5.17 7.79 21.75
CA VAL A 599 -4.63 7.58 23.10
C VAL A 599 -5.32 8.50 24.10
N MET A 600 -5.60 9.75 23.74
CA MET A 600 -6.37 10.69 24.56
C MET A 600 -7.74 10.12 24.94
N ASN A 601 -8.47 9.49 24.00
CA ASN A 601 -9.79 8.92 24.28
C ASN A 601 -9.80 7.79 25.31
N ARG A 602 -8.66 7.14 25.56
CA ARG A 602 -8.54 6.10 26.60
C ARG A 602 -8.83 6.66 28.00
N SER A 603 -8.62 7.96 28.26
CA SER A 603 -8.90 8.57 29.58
C SER A 603 -10.39 8.70 29.89
N SER A 604 -11.21 8.94 28.86
CA SER A 604 -12.63 9.31 28.97
C SER A 604 -13.59 8.16 28.62
N PHE A 605 -13.20 7.32 27.65
CA PHE A 605 -13.99 6.16 27.18
C PHE A 605 -13.42 4.81 27.65
N GLY A 606 -12.21 4.80 28.21
CA GLY A 606 -11.54 3.61 28.73
C GLY A 606 -10.69 2.88 27.70
N ILE A 607 -9.78 2.02 28.17
CA ILE A 607 -8.75 1.33 27.36
C ILE A 607 -9.28 0.63 26.11
N TYR A 608 -10.40 -0.11 26.21
CA TYR A 608 -11.06 -0.76 25.05
C TYR A 608 -12.27 0.04 24.55
N GLY A 609 -12.91 0.85 25.41
CA GLY A 609 -14.02 1.72 25.01
C GLY A 609 -13.61 2.85 24.07
N SER A 610 -12.33 3.28 24.07
CA SER A 610 -11.82 4.29 23.13
C SER A 610 -11.84 3.85 21.67
N LEU A 611 -11.94 2.54 21.40
CA LEU A 611 -12.00 2.00 20.03
C LEU A 611 -13.22 2.53 19.25
N TRP A 612 -14.33 2.84 19.93
CA TRP A 612 -15.52 3.36 19.25
C TRP A 612 -15.36 4.81 18.76
N PRO A 613 -14.95 5.80 19.59
CA PRO A 613 -14.56 7.13 19.11
C PRO A 613 -13.56 7.10 17.94
N VAL A 614 -12.56 6.22 18.02
CA VAL A 614 -11.51 6.08 17.01
C VAL A 614 -12.06 5.51 15.69
N LEU A 615 -12.87 4.44 15.75
CA LEU A 615 -13.55 3.89 14.57
C LEU A 615 -14.46 4.93 13.89
N ASN A 616 -15.17 5.73 14.69
CA ASN A 616 -16.02 6.80 14.19
C ASN A 616 -15.18 7.87 13.45
N ARG A 617 -14.08 8.35 14.06
CA ARG A 617 -13.18 9.34 13.45
C ARG A 617 -12.46 8.81 12.21
N ALA A 618 -12.07 7.53 12.20
CA ALA A 618 -11.45 6.85 11.05
C ALA A 618 -12.38 6.81 9.84
N LEU A 619 -13.65 6.44 10.04
CA LEU A 619 -14.65 6.41 8.97
C LEU A 619 -14.87 7.80 8.37
N MET A 620 -15.01 8.83 9.21
CA MET A 620 -15.15 10.21 8.73
C MET A 620 -13.90 10.69 8.00
N ALA A 621 -12.70 10.26 8.41
CA ALA A 621 -11.46 10.54 7.69
C ALA A 621 -11.46 9.94 6.27
N CYS A 622 -11.94 8.70 6.11
CA CYS A 622 -12.00 8.03 4.82
C CYS A 622 -13.04 8.67 3.88
N ILE A 623 -14.19 9.08 4.41
CA ILE A 623 -15.22 9.79 3.64
C ILE A 623 -14.70 11.16 3.18
N TRP A 624 -14.10 11.95 4.08
CA TRP A 624 -13.45 13.19 3.70
C TRP A 624 -12.31 12.98 2.70
N TYR A 625 -11.57 11.87 2.80
CA TYR A 625 -10.53 11.56 1.83
C TYR A 625 -11.08 11.40 0.41
N GLY A 626 -12.21 10.70 0.28
CA GLY A 626 -12.93 10.60 -0.99
C GLY A 626 -13.44 11.96 -1.49
N VAL A 627 -14.10 12.74 -0.64
CA VAL A 627 -14.68 14.05 -1.01
C VAL A 627 -13.60 15.04 -1.47
N GLN A 628 -12.53 15.21 -0.69
CA GLN A 628 -11.41 16.05 -1.08
C GLN A 628 -10.66 15.47 -2.30
N GLY A 629 -10.66 14.14 -2.46
CA GLY A 629 -10.18 13.45 -3.65
C GLY A 629 -10.97 13.82 -4.91
N TRP A 630 -12.30 13.82 -4.84
CA TRP A 630 -13.18 14.20 -5.96
C TRP A 630 -12.96 15.65 -6.37
N ILE A 631 -12.95 16.58 -5.42
CA ILE A 631 -12.67 18.01 -5.67
C ILE A 631 -11.29 18.20 -6.33
N GLY A 632 -10.27 17.44 -5.90
CA GLY A 632 -8.96 17.41 -6.55
C GLY A 632 -9.02 16.84 -7.98
N GLY A 633 -9.91 15.87 -8.20
CA GLY A 633 -10.24 15.32 -9.52
C GLY A 633 -10.91 16.32 -10.46
N GLU A 634 -11.81 17.17 -9.96
CA GLU A 634 -12.40 18.27 -10.73
C GLU A 634 -11.33 19.24 -11.24
N CYS A 635 -10.30 19.55 -10.42
CA CYS A 635 -9.14 20.33 -10.85
C CYS A 635 -8.33 19.63 -11.94
N VAL A 636 -8.11 18.30 -11.85
CA VAL A 636 -7.45 17.53 -12.92
C VAL A 636 -8.30 17.50 -14.20
N TYR A 637 -9.62 17.38 -14.09
CA TYR A 637 -10.55 17.51 -15.22
C TYR A 637 -10.40 18.88 -15.91
N LEU A 638 -10.38 19.99 -15.15
CA LEU A 638 -10.16 21.33 -15.69
C LEU A 638 -8.80 21.47 -16.40
N MET A 639 -7.74 20.88 -15.86
CA MET A 639 -6.43 20.84 -16.53
C MET A 639 -6.49 20.11 -17.88
N ILE A 640 -7.20 18.97 -17.95
CA ILE A 640 -7.36 18.20 -19.19
C ILE A 640 -8.23 18.98 -20.19
N LEU A 641 -9.34 19.57 -19.74
CA LEU A 641 -10.25 20.40 -20.53
C LEU A 641 -9.54 21.62 -21.12
N ALA A 642 -8.70 22.29 -20.33
CA ALA A 642 -7.90 23.43 -20.78
C ALA A 642 -6.93 23.08 -21.92
N ILE A 643 -6.36 21.86 -21.94
CA ILE A 643 -5.52 21.37 -23.04
C ILE A 643 -6.38 20.87 -24.22
N TRP A 644 -7.47 20.16 -23.94
CA TRP A 644 -8.37 19.54 -24.93
C TRP A 644 -9.85 19.78 -24.57
N PRO A 645 -10.47 20.89 -25.04
CA PRO A 645 -11.88 21.19 -24.75
C PRO A 645 -12.87 20.11 -25.20
N SER A 646 -12.50 19.29 -26.19
CA SER A 646 -13.27 18.11 -26.62
C SER A 646 -13.39 17.00 -25.56
N PHE A 647 -12.61 17.04 -24.48
CA PHE A 647 -12.78 16.17 -23.31
C PHE A 647 -14.06 16.48 -22.52
N GLY A 648 -14.53 17.73 -22.58
CA GLY A 648 -15.80 18.18 -21.96
C GLY A 648 -17.04 17.94 -22.82
N THR A 649 -16.90 17.70 -24.13
CA THR A 649 -18.04 17.63 -25.06
C THR A 649 -18.25 16.28 -25.76
N ARG A 650 -17.27 15.36 -25.69
CA ARG A 650 -17.35 14.06 -26.37
C ARG A 650 -18.37 13.13 -25.67
N PRO A 651 -19.43 12.62 -26.36
CA PRO A 651 -20.49 11.82 -25.74
C PRO A 651 -20.03 10.56 -24.98
N SER A 652 -18.93 9.94 -25.39
CA SER A 652 -18.36 8.77 -24.68
C SER A 652 -17.66 9.12 -23.36
N LEU A 653 -17.49 10.42 -23.05
CA LEU A 653 -16.83 10.94 -21.85
C LEU A 653 -17.78 11.78 -21.00
N THR A 654 -18.81 12.39 -21.59
CA THR A 654 -19.90 13.07 -20.87
C THR A 654 -21.02 12.12 -20.42
N LYS A 655 -20.94 10.83 -20.76
CA LYS A 655 -21.88 9.81 -20.25
C LYS A 655 -21.86 9.77 -18.72
N GLU A 656 -23.04 9.67 -18.13
CA GLU A 656 -23.23 9.48 -16.69
C GLU A 656 -22.67 8.14 -16.19
N ILE A 657 -22.25 8.12 -14.93
CA ILE A 657 -21.80 6.92 -14.21
C ILE A 657 -22.85 6.49 -13.16
N ALA A 658 -22.68 5.29 -12.60
CA ALA A 658 -23.55 4.82 -11.53
C ALA A 658 -23.49 5.77 -10.30
N LEU A 659 -24.65 6.05 -9.71
CA LEU A 659 -24.81 7.03 -8.63
C LEU A 659 -24.39 8.47 -9.02
N GLY A 660 -24.59 8.86 -10.28
CA GLY A 660 -24.43 10.24 -10.75
C GLY A 660 -22.99 10.68 -11.01
N GLY A 661 -22.80 11.87 -11.59
CA GLY A 661 -21.51 12.32 -12.15
C GLY A 661 -21.24 11.71 -13.53
N THR A 662 -20.11 12.06 -14.15
CA THR A 662 -19.78 11.67 -15.55
C THR A 662 -18.37 11.13 -15.71
N VAL A 663 -18.14 10.35 -16.78
CA VAL A 663 -16.88 9.63 -17.03
C VAL A 663 -15.65 10.55 -17.07
N ASN A 664 -15.75 11.75 -17.65
CA ASN A 664 -14.65 12.73 -17.69
C ASN A 664 -14.24 13.26 -16.30
N TYR A 665 -15.20 13.48 -15.39
CA TYR A 665 -14.91 13.82 -13.99
C TYR A 665 -14.32 12.62 -13.22
N LEU A 666 -14.85 11.40 -13.45
CA LEU A 666 -14.30 10.17 -12.86
C LEU A 666 -12.84 9.93 -13.27
N ILE A 667 -12.48 10.18 -14.53
CA ILE A 667 -11.09 10.13 -15.00
C ILE A 667 -10.22 11.16 -14.26
N GLY A 668 -10.73 12.38 -14.04
CA GLY A 668 -10.07 13.38 -13.21
C GLY A 668 -9.82 12.88 -11.78
N PHE A 669 -10.85 12.32 -11.13
CA PHE A 669 -10.76 11.73 -9.79
C PHE A 669 -9.72 10.62 -9.68
N ILE A 670 -9.75 9.63 -10.58
CA ILE A 670 -8.80 8.51 -10.54
C ILE A 670 -7.35 8.98 -10.80
N LEU A 671 -7.16 9.98 -11.69
CA LEU A 671 -5.84 10.58 -11.91
C LEU A 671 -5.32 11.38 -10.70
N PHE A 672 -6.19 12.13 -10.02
CA PHE A 672 -5.83 12.82 -8.77
C PHE A 672 -5.51 11.82 -7.66
N TRP A 673 -6.37 10.80 -7.47
CA TRP A 673 -6.20 9.73 -6.49
C TRP A 673 -4.87 9.02 -6.68
N ALA A 674 -4.60 8.47 -7.87
CA ALA A 674 -3.35 7.78 -8.19
C ALA A 674 -2.13 8.70 -8.06
N GLY A 675 -2.27 9.99 -8.40
CA GLY A 675 -1.25 11.02 -8.20
C GLY A 675 -0.97 11.33 -6.73
N SER A 676 -1.90 11.08 -5.82
CA SER A 676 -1.75 11.32 -4.38
C SER A 676 -1.08 10.17 -3.61
N LEU A 677 -1.22 8.93 -4.08
CA LEU A 677 -0.67 7.73 -3.42
C LEU A 677 0.83 7.79 -3.06
N PRO A 678 1.73 8.39 -3.87
CA PRO A 678 3.14 8.52 -3.50
C PRO A 678 3.38 9.46 -2.32
N PHE A 679 2.47 10.39 -2.05
CA PHE A 679 2.60 11.37 -0.96
C PHE A 679 2.22 10.79 0.41
N ILE A 680 1.37 9.75 0.44
CA ILE A 680 1.00 8.98 1.65
C ILE A 680 2.23 8.25 2.25
N TRP A 681 3.23 7.94 1.44
CA TRP A 681 4.43 7.20 1.88
C TRP A 681 5.34 7.99 2.85
N PHE A 682 5.30 9.32 2.82
CA PHE A 682 6.23 10.14 3.59
C PHE A 682 5.89 10.18 5.09
N PRO A 683 6.88 10.03 6.00
CA PRO A 683 6.63 10.17 7.44
C PRO A 683 6.08 11.55 7.81
N VAL A 684 5.10 11.61 8.72
CA VAL A 684 4.38 12.84 9.14
C VAL A 684 5.33 14.02 9.40
N HIS A 685 6.43 13.81 10.13
CA HIS A 685 7.42 14.85 10.46
C HIS A 685 8.12 15.48 9.24
N LYS A 686 8.13 14.80 8.08
CA LYS A 686 8.67 15.31 6.80
C LYS A 686 7.61 16.01 5.94
N VAL A 687 6.31 15.75 6.16
CA VAL A 687 5.22 16.34 5.37
C VAL A 687 5.12 17.85 5.57
N ARG A 688 5.67 18.41 6.66
CA ARG A 688 5.75 19.87 6.92
C ARG A 688 6.22 20.69 5.71
N HIS A 689 7.13 20.16 4.89
CA HIS A 689 7.66 20.85 3.71
C HIS A 689 6.65 20.95 2.56
N LEU A 690 5.71 19.99 2.43
CA LEU A 690 4.59 20.08 1.50
C LEU A 690 3.67 21.25 1.88
N PHE A 691 3.43 21.44 3.19
CA PHE A 691 2.62 22.54 3.69
C PHE A 691 3.29 23.90 3.45
N THR A 692 4.61 24.01 3.65
CA THR A 692 5.37 25.24 3.32
C THR A 692 5.22 25.64 1.85
N VAL A 693 5.27 24.68 0.91
CA VAL A 693 5.06 24.95 -0.52
C VAL A 693 3.60 25.32 -0.81
N LYS A 694 2.63 24.56 -0.26
CA LYS A 694 1.20 24.84 -0.46
C LYS A 694 0.81 26.22 0.07
N ALA A 695 1.34 26.64 1.22
CA ALA A 695 1.07 27.93 1.86
C ALA A 695 1.53 29.15 1.04
N VAL A 696 2.30 28.96 -0.04
CA VAL A 696 2.58 30.00 -1.05
C VAL A 696 1.74 29.79 -2.31
N VAL A 697 1.74 28.58 -2.85
CA VAL A 697 1.10 28.27 -4.15
C VAL A 697 -0.42 28.47 -4.12
N ALA A 698 -1.10 28.02 -3.07
CA ALA A 698 -2.57 28.07 -3.01
C ALA A 698 -3.11 29.50 -2.80
N PRO A 699 -2.56 30.34 -1.90
CA PRO A 699 -2.94 31.75 -1.81
C PRO A 699 -2.69 32.55 -3.08
N THR A 700 -1.54 32.39 -3.74
CA THR A 700 -1.25 33.10 -5.00
C THR A 700 -2.26 32.74 -6.08
N ALA A 701 -2.64 31.47 -6.23
CA ALA A 701 -3.65 31.05 -7.19
C ALA A 701 -5.06 31.56 -6.85
N GLY A 702 -5.44 31.56 -5.56
CA GLY A 702 -6.73 32.09 -5.12
C GLY A 702 -6.87 33.60 -5.38
N ILE A 703 -5.82 34.37 -5.08
CA ILE A 703 -5.77 35.82 -5.34
C ILE A 703 -5.75 36.10 -6.85
N ALA A 704 -4.98 35.34 -7.64
CA ALA A 704 -4.95 35.50 -9.10
C ALA A 704 -6.32 35.22 -9.74
N PHE A 705 -7.03 34.18 -9.27
CA PHE A 705 -8.37 33.87 -9.74
C PHE A 705 -9.40 34.92 -9.32
N LEU A 706 -9.32 35.43 -8.08
CA LEU A 706 -10.14 36.57 -7.64
C LEU A 706 -9.95 37.78 -8.57
N VAL A 707 -8.71 38.23 -8.76
CA VAL A 707 -8.40 39.40 -9.61
C VAL A 707 -8.93 39.20 -11.04
N TRP A 708 -8.74 38.00 -11.62
CA TRP A 708 -9.25 37.70 -12.95
C TRP A 708 -10.79 37.74 -13.02
N ALA A 709 -11.48 37.15 -12.05
CA ALA A 709 -12.94 37.18 -11.99
C ALA A 709 -13.48 38.62 -11.79
N LEU A 710 -12.88 39.40 -10.90
CA LEU A 710 -13.30 40.80 -10.66
C LEU A 710 -13.08 41.70 -11.87
N VAL A 711 -11.92 41.61 -12.53
CA VAL A 711 -11.65 42.36 -13.77
C VAL A 711 -12.64 41.97 -14.86
N ARG A 712 -12.95 40.68 -15.00
CA ARG A 712 -13.89 40.17 -16.00
C ARG A 712 -15.35 40.58 -15.71
N ALA A 713 -15.74 40.70 -14.45
CA ALA A 713 -17.06 41.20 -14.04
C ALA A 713 -17.18 42.74 -14.04
N GLY A 714 -16.10 43.46 -14.35
CA GLY A 714 -16.06 44.93 -14.28
C GLY A 714 -16.09 45.49 -12.85
N GLY A 715 -15.82 44.67 -11.83
CA GLY A 715 -15.89 45.04 -10.42
C GLY A 715 -16.28 43.85 -9.52
N ALA A 716 -16.66 44.15 -8.28
CA ALA A 716 -17.00 43.15 -7.24
C ALA A 716 -18.33 42.40 -7.45
N GLY A 717 -18.96 42.52 -8.63
CA GLY A 717 -20.23 41.89 -8.97
C GLY A 717 -21.45 42.51 -8.29
N LYS A 718 -22.65 41.99 -8.58
CA LYS A 718 -23.91 42.54 -8.06
C LYS A 718 -24.19 42.13 -6.60
N ILE A 719 -23.65 41.00 -6.12
CA ILE A 719 -24.01 40.45 -4.80
C ILE A 719 -23.46 41.31 -3.65
N ILE A 720 -22.37 42.07 -3.86
CA ILE A 720 -21.89 43.02 -2.83
C ILE A 720 -22.88 44.15 -2.52
N HIS A 721 -23.86 44.40 -3.39
CA HIS A 721 -24.94 45.37 -3.20
C HIS A 721 -26.30 44.71 -2.93
N GLN A 722 -26.39 43.39 -2.86
CA GLN A 722 -27.65 42.70 -2.58
C GLN A 722 -27.93 42.67 -1.06
N PRO A 723 -29.12 43.10 -0.62
CA PRO A 723 -29.57 42.88 0.75
C PRO A 723 -29.87 41.39 0.99
N ALA A 724 -29.93 41.00 2.26
CA ALA A 724 -30.36 39.65 2.64
C ALA A 724 -31.79 39.35 2.12
N LYS A 725 -32.00 38.13 1.63
CA LYS A 725 -33.31 37.63 1.23
C LYS A 725 -34.14 37.27 2.46
N ALA A 726 -33.51 36.55 3.40
CA ALA A 726 -34.12 36.12 4.65
C ALA A 726 -34.40 37.30 5.59
N LYS A 727 -35.49 37.25 6.37
CA LYS A 727 -35.90 38.34 7.28
C LYS A 727 -36.40 37.85 8.64
N GLY A 728 -36.29 38.70 9.67
CA GLY A 728 -36.78 38.39 11.02
C GLY A 728 -36.15 37.11 11.60
N SER A 729 -36.98 36.19 12.09
CA SER A 729 -36.51 34.92 12.68
C SER A 729 -35.81 34.02 11.65
N GLU A 730 -36.21 34.05 10.38
CA GLU A 730 -35.57 33.29 9.31
C GLU A 730 -34.10 33.72 9.13
N LEU A 731 -33.85 35.03 9.14
CA LEU A 731 -32.50 35.59 9.06
C LEU A 731 -31.63 35.18 10.26
N ALA A 732 -32.18 35.18 11.47
CA ALA A 732 -31.47 34.72 12.66
C ALA A 732 -31.08 33.24 12.56
N TRP A 733 -31.97 32.38 12.07
CA TRP A 733 -31.67 30.97 11.84
C TRP A 733 -30.72 30.72 10.67
N ALA A 734 -30.75 31.55 9.62
CA ALA A 734 -29.79 31.50 8.53
C ALA A 734 -28.38 31.85 9.01
N ILE A 735 -28.24 32.89 9.85
CA ILE A 735 -26.96 33.26 10.50
C ILE A 735 -26.43 32.12 11.36
N ILE A 736 -27.27 31.53 12.21
CA ILE A 736 -26.90 30.35 13.02
C ILE A 736 -26.43 29.20 12.11
N THR A 737 -27.15 28.92 11.01
CA THR A 737 -26.80 27.84 10.08
C THR A 737 -25.46 28.11 9.38
N GLY A 738 -25.17 29.35 8.97
CA GLY A 738 -23.87 29.71 8.38
C GLY A 738 -22.69 29.56 9.34
N ILE A 739 -22.85 29.98 10.60
CA ILE A 739 -21.85 29.78 11.66
C ILE A 739 -21.62 28.28 11.88
N MET A 740 -22.71 27.52 12.01
CA MET A 740 -22.67 26.09 12.33
C MET A 740 -22.17 25.22 11.18
N SER A 741 -22.31 25.64 9.92
CA SER A 741 -21.66 24.99 8.77
C SER A 741 -20.14 25.04 8.86
N SER A 742 -19.58 26.19 9.29
CA SER A 742 -18.13 26.35 9.49
C SER A 742 -17.62 25.48 10.66
N VAL A 743 -18.37 25.41 11.75
CA VAL A 743 -18.05 24.53 12.90
C VAL A 743 -18.17 23.04 12.53
N SER A 744 -19.21 22.65 11.81
CA SER A 744 -19.45 21.26 11.40
C SER A 744 -18.36 20.74 10.45
N ASN A 745 -17.87 21.60 9.55
CA ASN A 745 -16.69 21.33 8.71
C ASN A 745 -15.42 21.05 9.54
N PHE A 746 -15.29 21.68 10.71
CA PHE A 746 -14.14 21.52 11.59
C PHE A 746 -14.32 20.43 12.66
N ALA A 747 -15.50 19.80 12.80
CA ALA A 747 -15.76 18.82 13.84
C ALA A 747 -14.79 17.62 13.84
N THR A 748 -14.25 17.24 12.68
CA THR A 748 -13.22 16.20 12.54
C THR A 748 -11.84 16.66 13.01
N LEU A 749 -11.42 17.88 12.64
CA LEU A 749 -10.13 18.47 13.02
C LEU A 749 -10.10 18.85 14.51
N ILE A 750 -11.21 19.37 15.04
CA ILE A 750 -11.37 19.72 16.45
C ILE A 750 -10.99 18.56 17.36
N VAL A 751 -11.46 17.33 17.07
CA VAL A 751 -11.13 16.19 17.94
C VAL A 751 -9.71 15.67 17.73
N ASN A 752 -9.15 15.77 16.52
CA ASN A 752 -7.89 15.10 16.18
C ASN A 752 -6.64 15.99 16.05
N ASP A 753 -6.72 17.28 16.38
CA ASP A 753 -5.54 18.16 16.51
C ASP A 753 -4.36 17.55 17.32
N PRO A 754 -4.59 16.76 18.40
CA PRO A 754 -3.53 16.02 19.09
C PRO A 754 -2.61 15.18 18.19
N ASP A 755 -3.09 14.69 17.02
CA ASP A 755 -2.28 13.91 16.10
C ASP A 755 -1.13 14.72 15.48
N PHE A 756 -1.31 16.04 15.36
CA PHE A 756 -0.33 17.02 14.89
C PHE A 756 0.35 17.74 16.05
N SER A 757 -0.41 18.20 17.04
CA SER A 757 0.10 19.01 18.15
C SER A 757 1.09 18.23 19.04
N ARG A 758 1.01 16.89 19.06
CA ARG A 758 2.03 16.03 19.69
C ARG A 758 3.44 16.17 19.13
N PHE A 759 3.62 16.77 17.94
CA PHE A 759 4.93 17.08 17.38
C PHE A 759 5.43 18.50 17.72
N ALA A 760 4.69 19.28 18.52
CA ALA A 760 5.08 20.63 18.92
C ALA A 760 6.36 20.64 19.77
N SER A 761 7.22 21.65 19.56
CA SER A 761 8.44 21.85 20.38
C SER A 761 8.16 22.33 21.82
N LYS A 762 6.96 22.86 22.08
CA LYS A 762 6.45 23.28 23.40
C LYS A 762 4.95 23.56 23.32
N PRO A 763 4.17 23.46 24.42
CA PRO A 763 2.73 23.68 24.42
C PRO A 763 2.27 25.01 23.80
N SER A 764 3.03 26.10 23.98
CA SER A 764 2.65 27.43 23.48
C SER A 764 2.70 27.57 21.95
N ASP A 765 3.48 26.73 21.26
CA ASP A 765 3.55 26.72 19.78
C ASP A 765 2.25 26.19 19.14
N ALA A 766 1.50 25.32 19.84
CA ALA A 766 0.25 24.73 19.39
C ALA A 766 -1.01 25.49 19.85
N LEU A 767 -0.86 26.64 20.52
CA LEU A 767 -1.99 27.42 21.05
C LEU A 767 -2.23 28.71 20.28
N LEU A 768 -1.54 29.80 20.63
CA LEU A 768 -1.78 31.11 20.04
C LEU A 768 -1.62 31.13 18.50
N PRO A 769 -0.65 30.42 17.89
CA PRO A 769 -0.52 30.36 16.44
C PRO A 769 -1.74 29.74 15.74
N GLN A 770 -2.34 28.69 16.33
CA GLN A 770 -3.54 28.04 15.77
C GLN A 770 -4.76 28.95 15.93
N PHE A 771 -4.94 29.51 17.15
CA PHE A 771 -6.05 30.41 17.47
C PHE A 771 -6.13 31.65 16.56
N ILE A 772 -4.98 32.23 16.19
CA ILE A 772 -4.92 33.39 15.29
C ILE A 772 -5.01 32.96 13.81
N THR A 773 -4.31 31.91 13.39
CA THR A 773 -4.19 31.60 11.95
C THR A 773 -5.48 31.02 11.37
N ILE A 774 -6.25 30.24 12.14
CA ILE A 774 -7.49 29.62 11.64
C ILE A 774 -8.53 30.69 11.21
N PRO A 775 -8.94 31.67 12.06
CA PRO A 775 -9.94 32.64 11.65
C PRO A 775 -9.45 33.58 10.55
N LEU A 776 -8.19 34.03 10.61
CA LEU A 776 -7.59 34.87 9.56
C LEU A 776 -7.55 34.17 8.21
N GLY A 777 -7.03 32.93 8.18
CA GLY A 777 -6.86 32.14 6.96
C GLY A 777 -8.19 31.77 6.33
N PHE A 778 -9.10 31.13 7.09
CA PHE A 778 -10.40 30.73 6.57
C PHE A 778 -11.30 31.94 6.28
N GLY A 779 -11.19 33.03 7.04
CA GLY A 779 -11.90 34.29 6.79
C GLY A 779 -11.50 34.96 5.48
N LEU A 780 -10.19 35.12 5.21
CA LEU A 780 -9.68 35.64 3.94
C LEU A 780 -10.04 34.71 2.77
N THR A 781 -9.88 33.41 2.96
CA THR A 781 -10.15 32.40 1.92
C THR A 781 -11.64 32.37 1.55
N SER A 782 -12.53 32.53 2.52
CA SER A 782 -13.97 32.61 2.29
C SER A 782 -14.39 33.89 1.57
N LEU A 783 -13.71 35.01 1.83
CA LEU A 783 -13.96 36.28 1.12
C LEU A 783 -13.65 36.14 -0.38
N ILE A 784 -12.57 35.43 -0.74
CA ILE A 784 -12.25 35.08 -2.13
C ILE A 784 -13.41 34.30 -2.77
N GLY A 785 -13.90 33.24 -2.11
CA GLY A 785 -15.04 32.45 -2.60
C GLY A 785 -16.31 33.29 -2.81
N ILE A 786 -16.69 34.11 -1.84
CA ILE A 786 -17.87 34.99 -1.90
C ILE A 786 -17.76 36.02 -3.05
N LEU A 787 -16.59 36.65 -3.23
CA LEU A 787 -16.39 37.65 -4.28
C LEU A 787 -16.29 37.01 -5.68
N VAL A 788 -15.70 35.83 -5.81
CA VAL A 788 -15.69 35.05 -7.07
C VAL A 788 -17.11 34.60 -7.43
N GLY A 789 -17.91 34.15 -6.45
CA GLY A 789 -19.34 33.88 -6.63
C GLY A 789 -20.12 35.13 -7.06
N SER A 790 -19.86 36.29 -6.45
CA SER A 790 -20.45 37.58 -6.85
C SER A 790 -20.12 37.99 -8.27
N ALA A 791 -18.88 37.76 -8.71
CA ALA A 791 -18.44 38.00 -10.08
C ALA A 791 -19.12 37.03 -11.08
N SER A 792 -19.27 35.75 -10.73
CA SER A 792 -19.89 34.75 -11.62
C SER A 792 -21.29 35.15 -12.10
N ALA A 793 -22.12 35.68 -11.20
CA ALA A 793 -23.49 36.15 -11.48
C ALA A 793 -23.56 37.40 -12.38
N VAL A 794 -22.43 38.02 -12.70
CA VAL A 794 -22.32 39.14 -13.66
C VAL A 794 -21.67 38.69 -14.97
N ILE A 795 -20.74 37.74 -14.91
CA ILE A 795 -20.10 37.17 -16.10
C ILE A 795 -21.05 36.22 -16.85
N TYR A 796 -21.81 35.39 -16.12
CA TYR A 796 -22.77 34.43 -16.66
C TYR A 796 -24.11 34.53 -15.90
N PRO A 797 -25.01 35.45 -16.30
CA PRO A 797 -26.30 35.65 -15.61
C PRO A 797 -27.12 34.37 -15.46
N GLU A 798 -27.11 33.49 -16.47
CA GLU A 798 -27.85 32.22 -16.49
C GLU A 798 -27.34 31.19 -15.46
N LEU A 799 -26.05 31.26 -15.07
CA LEU A 799 -25.46 30.39 -14.04
C LEU A 799 -25.67 30.94 -12.62
N GLY A 800 -26.06 32.21 -12.49
CA GLY A 800 -26.25 32.86 -11.20
C GLY A 800 -24.99 32.90 -10.34
N ALA A 801 -25.17 32.77 -9.02
CA ALA A 801 -24.09 32.80 -8.04
C ALA A 801 -23.47 31.40 -7.90
N VAL A 802 -22.40 31.13 -8.64
CA VAL A 802 -21.77 29.81 -8.69
C VAL A 802 -21.06 29.48 -7.36
N TRP A 803 -21.56 28.46 -6.64
CA TRP A 803 -21.06 28.06 -5.31
C TRP A 803 -19.76 27.23 -5.35
N ASN A 804 -19.57 26.39 -6.37
CA ASN A 804 -18.32 25.64 -6.59
C ASN A 804 -17.41 26.45 -7.55
N PRO A 805 -16.24 26.97 -7.11
CA PRO A 805 -15.37 27.79 -7.95
C PRO A 805 -14.86 27.09 -9.21
N LEU A 806 -14.83 25.75 -9.22
CA LEU A 806 -14.38 24.95 -10.36
C LEU A 806 -15.41 24.96 -11.49
N GLN A 807 -16.70 25.17 -11.19
CA GLN A 807 -17.74 25.35 -12.20
C GLN A 807 -17.58 26.69 -12.94
N LEU A 808 -17.10 27.76 -12.27
CA LEU A 808 -16.77 29.01 -12.95
C LEU A 808 -15.53 28.88 -13.86
N LEU A 809 -14.51 28.14 -13.41
CA LEU A 809 -13.34 27.81 -14.25
C LEU A 809 -13.72 26.91 -15.45
N ASN A 810 -14.73 26.05 -15.31
CA ASN A 810 -15.31 25.29 -16.43
C ASN A 810 -16.02 26.24 -17.41
N ALA A 811 -16.84 27.16 -16.91
CA ALA A 811 -17.57 28.15 -17.73
C ALA A 811 -16.64 29.07 -18.55
N PHE A 812 -15.48 29.46 -17.99
CA PHE A 812 -14.39 30.18 -18.70
C PHE A 812 -13.79 29.40 -19.90
N ILE A 813 -14.18 28.14 -20.11
CA ILE A 813 -13.85 27.33 -21.28
C ILE A 813 -15.11 26.94 -22.07
N THR A 814 -16.20 26.52 -21.41
CA THR A 814 -17.39 26.00 -22.11
C THR A 814 -18.24 27.10 -22.73
N GLU A 815 -18.68 28.08 -21.93
CA GLU A 815 -19.61 29.13 -22.36
C GLU A 815 -18.94 30.13 -23.30
N ASP A 816 -17.62 30.30 -23.16
CA ASP A 816 -16.78 31.18 -23.98
C ASP A 816 -16.45 30.61 -25.37
N GLY A 817 -17.18 29.60 -25.86
CA GLY A 817 -16.93 28.98 -27.16
C GLY A 817 -15.55 28.32 -27.25
N HIS A 818 -15.24 27.44 -26.29
CA HIS A 818 -13.92 26.85 -26.01
C HIS A 818 -12.89 27.79 -25.36
N GLY A 819 -13.16 29.08 -25.23
CA GLY A 819 -12.30 30.05 -24.54
C GLY A 819 -11.02 30.40 -25.29
N SER A 820 -10.50 31.61 -25.05
CA SER A 820 -9.25 32.05 -25.68
C SER A 820 -8.05 31.21 -25.21
N ALA A 821 -6.98 31.14 -26.00
CA ALA A 821 -5.76 30.43 -25.61
C ALA A 821 -5.17 30.96 -24.28
N GLY A 822 -5.33 32.27 -24.01
CA GLY A 822 -4.95 32.88 -22.72
C GLY A 822 -5.86 32.46 -21.57
N ALA A 823 -7.18 32.44 -21.77
CA ALA A 823 -8.14 31.98 -20.76
C ALA A 823 -7.89 30.50 -20.40
N ARG A 824 -7.73 29.64 -21.40
CA ARG A 824 -7.40 28.21 -21.22
C ARG A 824 -6.08 28.03 -20.45
N ALA A 825 -5.03 28.79 -20.78
CA ALA A 825 -3.78 28.77 -20.02
C ALA A 825 -3.96 29.23 -18.56
N GLY A 826 -4.78 30.27 -18.33
CA GLY A 826 -5.16 30.74 -16.99
C GLY A 826 -5.86 29.66 -16.16
N VAL A 827 -6.89 29.02 -16.72
CA VAL A 827 -7.60 27.90 -16.06
C VAL A 827 -6.64 26.75 -15.76
N PHE A 828 -5.77 26.36 -16.70
CA PHE A 828 -4.78 25.30 -16.47
C PHE A 828 -3.86 25.61 -15.28
N LEU A 829 -3.32 26.83 -15.20
CA LEU A 829 -2.40 27.24 -14.14
C LEU A 829 -3.09 27.31 -12.77
N ILE A 830 -4.30 27.87 -12.70
CA ILE A 830 -5.10 27.95 -11.47
C ILE A 830 -5.50 26.53 -11.01
N ALA A 831 -6.01 25.70 -11.92
CA ALA A 831 -6.39 24.32 -11.60
C ALA A 831 -5.18 23.47 -11.16
N ALA A 832 -4.00 23.64 -11.78
CA ALA A 832 -2.78 22.96 -11.36
C ALA A 832 -2.33 23.37 -9.94
N ALA A 833 -2.43 24.65 -9.59
CA ALA A 833 -2.19 25.12 -8.23
C ALA A 833 -3.24 24.59 -7.24
N PHE A 834 -4.50 24.46 -7.65
CA PHE A 834 -5.55 23.86 -6.85
C PHE A 834 -5.39 22.33 -6.68
N VAL A 835 -4.81 21.60 -7.63
CA VAL A 835 -4.39 20.20 -7.42
C VAL A 835 -3.36 20.11 -6.28
N VAL A 836 -2.36 21.00 -6.25
CA VAL A 836 -1.39 21.07 -5.13
C VAL A 836 -2.08 21.43 -3.82
N ALA A 837 -3.02 22.38 -3.86
CA ALA A 837 -3.78 22.79 -2.70
C ALA A 837 -4.59 21.62 -2.09
N GLN A 838 -5.32 20.92 -2.96
CA GLN A 838 -6.24 19.88 -2.55
C GLN A 838 -5.51 18.60 -2.12
N LEU A 839 -4.38 18.29 -2.76
CA LEU A 839 -3.45 17.23 -2.34
C LEU A 839 -2.92 17.48 -0.92
N GLY A 840 -2.46 18.71 -0.65
CA GLY A 840 -1.91 19.05 0.67
C GLY A 840 -2.91 18.91 1.81
N THR A 841 -4.16 19.37 1.63
CA THR A 841 -5.24 19.16 2.62
C THR A 841 -5.59 17.68 2.75
N ASN A 842 -5.69 16.94 1.64
CA ASN A 842 -6.14 15.55 1.70
C ASN A 842 -5.11 14.62 2.38
N ILE A 843 -3.82 14.88 2.17
CA ILE A 843 -2.77 14.17 2.91
C ILE A 843 -2.83 14.53 4.40
N ALA A 844 -2.94 15.83 4.73
CA ALA A 844 -3.00 16.33 6.10
C ALA A 844 -4.22 15.83 6.89
N ALA A 845 -5.40 16.43 6.63
CA ALA A 845 -6.59 16.31 7.47
C ALA A 845 -7.20 14.88 7.49
N ASN A 846 -6.92 14.10 6.44
CA ASN A 846 -7.62 12.84 6.18
C ASN A 846 -6.69 11.63 6.22
N SER A 847 -5.64 11.55 5.38
CA SER A 847 -4.82 10.33 5.30
C SER A 847 -3.97 10.06 6.54
N ILE A 848 -3.41 11.11 7.16
CA ILE A 848 -2.59 11.00 8.37
C ILE A 848 -3.46 10.72 9.60
N SER A 849 -4.63 11.37 9.68
CA SER A 849 -5.65 11.12 10.72
C SER A 849 -6.17 9.68 10.66
N ALA A 850 -6.68 9.24 9.49
CA ALA A 850 -7.10 7.86 9.28
C ALA A 850 -5.97 6.86 9.54
N GLY A 851 -4.74 7.21 9.13
CA GLY A 851 -3.55 6.44 9.43
C GLY A 851 -3.36 6.26 10.94
N THR A 852 -3.47 7.33 11.72
CA THR A 852 -3.31 7.32 13.18
C THR A 852 -4.45 6.57 13.89
N ASP A 853 -5.70 6.77 13.45
CA ASP A 853 -6.86 6.07 13.98
C ASP A 853 -6.80 4.56 13.70
N LEU A 854 -6.58 4.14 12.44
CA LEU A 854 -6.49 2.73 12.04
C LEU A 854 -5.29 2.04 12.71
N THR A 855 -4.19 2.76 12.91
CA THR A 855 -3.05 2.30 13.72
C THR A 855 -3.49 1.99 15.15
N ALA A 856 -4.34 2.81 15.78
CA ALA A 856 -4.84 2.56 17.13
C ALA A 856 -5.90 1.45 17.24
N LEU A 857 -6.61 1.13 16.15
CA LEU A 857 -7.56 0.01 16.11
C LEU A 857 -6.88 -1.36 15.95
N LEU A 858 -5.75 -1.41 15.23
CA LEU A 858 -5.00 -2.66 14.98
C LEU A 858 -3.47 -2.43 15.06
N PRO A 859 -2.89 -2.06 16.23
CA PRO A 859 -1.48 -1.60 16.30
C PRO A 859 -0.45 -2.62 15.85
N ARG A 860 -0.73 -3.91 16.08
CA ARG A 860 0.09 -5.05 15.65
C ARG A 860 0.22 -5.17 14.13
N TYR A 861 -0.73 -4.63 13.35
CA TYR A 861 -0.81 -4.84 11.89
C TYR A 861 -0.85 -3.56 11.06
N ILE A 862 -1.29 -2.43 11.63
CA ILE A 862 -1.41 -1.15 10.94
C ILE A 862 -0.44 -0.14 11.55
N ASN A 863 0.30 0.54 10.66
CA ASN A 863 1.05 1.77 10.94
C ASN A 863 0.46 2.92 10.10
N ILE A 864 0.87 4.17 10.33
CA ILE A 864 0.22 5.34 9.73
C ILE A 864 0.24 5.27 8.19
N ARG A 865 1.30 4.70 7.58
CA ARG A 865 1.37 4.51 6.12
C ARG A 865 0.38 3.46 5.64
N ARG A 866 0.33 2.27 6.27
CA ARG A 866 -0.64 1.20 5.94
C ARG A 866 -2.08 1.72 6.08
N GLY A 867 -2.40 2.44 7.16
CA GLY A 867 -3.71 3.04 7.39
C GLY A 867 -4.05 4.15 6.38
N GLY A 868 -3.09 4.98 5.98
CA GLY A 868 -3.26 5.98 4.93
C GLY A 868 -3.63 5.37 3.57
N TYR A 869 -3.05 4.22 3.20
CA TYR A 869 -3.44 3.50 1.98
C TYR A 869 -4.82 2.84 2.09
N ILE A 870 -5.19 2.29 3.25
CA ILE A 870 -6.54 1.76 3.50
C ILE A 870 -7.59 2.88 3.37
N CYS A 871 -7.31 4.06 3.95
CA CYS A 871 -8.11 5.27 3.80
C CYS A 871 -8.29 5.67 2.32
N ALA A 872 -7.21 5.61 1.53
CA ALA A 872 -7.25 5.92 0.10
C ALA A 872 -8.12 4.93 -0.71
N VAL A 873 -8.12 3.64 -0.37
CA VAL A 873 -8.99 2.64 -1.03
C VAL A 873 -10.46 2.85 -0.65
N ILE A 874 -10.75 3.06 0.64
CA ILE A 874 -12.13 3.33 1.11
C ILE A 874 -12.67 4.63 0.48
N GLY A 875 -11.82 5.65 0.30
CA GLY A 875 -12.18 6.91 -0.35
C GLY A 875 -12.64 6.81 -1.81
N ILE A 876 -12.33 5.72 -2.53
CA ILE A 876 -12.98 5.39 -3.81
C ILE A 876 -14.34 4.74 -3.55
N ALA A 877 -14.37 3.71 -2.70
CA ALA A 877 -15.54 2.86 -2.48
C ALA A 877 -16.79 3.62 -2.00
N ILE A 878 -16.61 4.73 -1.28
CA ILE A 878 -17.70 5.58 -0.78
C ILE A 878 -18.38 6.48 -1.83
N CYS A 879 -18.02 6.38 -3.12
CA CYS A 879 -18.65 7.12 -4.24
C CYS A 879 -18.77 8.65 -3.98
N PRO A 880 -17.64 9.35 -3.73
CA PRO A 880 -17.62 10.69 -3.11
C PRO A 880 -18.40 11.79 -3.83
N TRP A 881 -18.65 11.64 -5.13
CA TRP A 881 -19.43 12.57 -5.96
C TRP A 881 -20.87 12.77 -5.44
N GLN A 882 -21.46 11.78 -4.76
CA GLN A 882 -22.78 11.91 -4.12
C GLN A 882 -22.83 13.02 -3.06
N PHE A 883 -21.76 13.22 -2.28
CA PHE A 883 -21.73 14.19 -1.18
C PHE A 883 -21.58 15.65 -1.65
N VAL A 884 -21.11 15.87 -2.89
CA VAL A 884 -20.87 17.19 -3.49
C VAL A 884 -21.88 17.58 -4.57
N ALA A 885 -22.92 16.76 -4.79
CA ALA A 885 -23.92 16.96 -5.85
C ALA A 885 -24.72 18.28 -5.73
N GLY A 886 -24.73 18.93 -4.57
CA GLY A 886 -25.34 20.26 -4.36
C GLY A 886 -25.08 20.81 -2.96
N SER A 887 -25.24 22.12 -2.77
CA SER A 887 -24.92 22.83 -1.52
C SER A 887 -25.76 22.37 -0.32
N SER A 888 -27.00 21.92 -0.55
CA SER A 888 -27.87 21.32 0.47
C SER A 888 -27.41 19.94 0.93
N THR A 889 -27.10 19.03 0.01
CA THR A 889 -26.51 17.71 0.32
C THR A 889 -25.18 17.87 1.06
N PHE A 890 -24.37 18.83 0.62
CA PHE A 890 -23.07 19.16 1.20
C PHE A 890 -23.20 19.59 2.67
N THR A 891 -24.04 20.59 2.96
CA THR A 891 -24.26 21.08 4.34
C THR A 891 -25.00 20.08 5.23
N THR A 892 -25.78 19.16 4.64
CA THR A 892 -26.48 18.10 5.38
C THR A 892 -25.52 17.02 5.88
N TYR A 893 -24.57 16.53 5.06
CA TYR A 893 -23.60 15.52 5.55
C TYR A 893 -22.66 16.10 6.62
N LEU A 894 -22.24 17.36 6.47
CA LEU A 894 -21.45 18.09 7.47
C LEU A 894 -22.15 18.07 8.84
N SER A 895 -23.44 18.45 8.84
CA SER A 895 -24.28 18.49 10.03
C SER A 895 -24.47 17.10 10.66
N ALA A 896 -24.56 16.05 9.84
CA ALA A 896 -24.71 14.67 10.31
C ALA A 896 -23.48 14.18 11.10
N TYR A 897 -22.26 14.41 10.60
CA TYR A 897 -21.04 13.95 11.27
C TYR A 897 -20.73 14.76 12.54
N SER A 898 -21.12 16.05 12.54
CA SER A 898 -21.02 16.93 13.70
C SER A 898 -21.76 16.39 14.94
N VAL A 899 -22.90 15.70 14.77
CA VAL A 899 -23.64 15.05 15.88
C VAL A 899 -22.79 14.04 16.65
N PHE A 900 -22.10 13.15 15.94
CA PHE A 900 -21.29 12.10 16.57
C PHE A 900 -19.98 12.66 17.13
N LEU A 901 -19.32 13.56 16.41
CA LEU A 901 -18.01 14.10 16.77
C LEU A 901 -18.08 15.09 17.95
N SER A 902 -19.12 15.92 18.03
CA SER A 902 -19.33 16.79 19.20
C SER A 902 -19.65 16.01 20.48
N ALA A 903 -20.40 14.91 20.36
CA ALA A 903 -20.68 14.00 21.47
C ALA A 903 -19.44 13.23 21.97
N ILE A 904 -18.37 13.12 21.15
CA ILE A 904 -17.05 12.63 21.55
C ILE A 904 -16.24 13.76 22.19
N ALA A 905 -16.23 14.94 21.57
CA ALA A 905 -15.50 16.12 22.03
C ALA A 905 -15.92 16.55 23.45
N GLY A 906 -17.21 16.43 23.80
CA GLY A 906 -17.75 16.75 25.13
C GLY A 906 -17.03 16.03 26.27
N PRO A 907 -17.15 14.69 26.39
CA PRO A 907 -16.44 13.91 27.40
C PRO A 907 -14.93 14.11 27.32
N MET A 908 -14.35 14.11 26.12
CA MET A 908 -12.90 14.18 25.90
C MET A 908 -12.27 15.49 26.42
N ILE A 909 -12.90 16.64 26.19
CA ILE A 909 -12.42 17.95 26.67
C ILE A 909 -12.74 18.13 28.16
N ILE A 910 -13.94 17.76 28.61
CA ILE A 910 -14.38 17.93 30.00
C ILE A 910 -13.62 17.00 30.96
N ASP A 911 -13.22 15.80 30.52
CA ASP A 911 -12.35 14.90 31.28
C ASP A 911 -11.03 15.58 31.61
N TYR A 912 -10.36 16.16 30.61
CA TYR A 912 -9.10 16.89 30.79
C TYR A 912 -9.26 18.16 31.65
N TYR A 913 -10.13 19.09 31.23
CA TYR A 913 -10.19 20.43 31.81
C TYR A 913 -10.92 20.50 33.15
N CYS A 914 -12.03 19.77 33.31
CA CYS A 914 -12.93 19.95 34.46
C CYS A 914 -12.82 18.81 35.48
N VAL A 915 -12.72 17.57 35.01
CA VAL A 915 -12.69 16.37 35.88
C VAL A 915 -11.29 16.07 36.40
N ARG A 916 -10.27 16.16 35.55
CA ARG A 916 -8.86 15.87 35.90
C ARG A 916 -7.99 17.10 36.10
N LYS A 917 -8.43 18.27 35.59
CA LYS A 917 -7.77 19.57 35.75
C LYS A 917 -6.33 19.58 35.23
N GLY A 918 -6.15 19.08 34.01
CA GLY A 918 -4.86 18.94 33.32
C GLY A 918 -4.12 17.62 33.59
N TYR A 919 -4.50 16.86 34.63
CA TYR A 919 -3.71 15.72 35.08
C TYR A 919 -4.03 14.42 34.32
N LEU A 920 -3.09 13.96 33.48
CA LEU A 920 -3.08 12.62 32.90
C LEU A 920 -1.84 11.84 33.34
N GLN A 921 -2.02 10.57 33.72
CA GLN A 921 -0.94 9.62 33.95
C GLN A 921 -0.59 8.95 32.62
N ALA A 922 0.36 9.54 31.88
CA ALA A 922 0.63 9.17 30.48
C ALA A 922 0.94 7.66 30.28
N ARG A 923 1.62 7.02 31.25
CA ARG A 923 1.96 5.58 31.18
C ARG A 923 0.73 4.68 31.21
N ASP A 924 -0.23 4.97 32.10
CA ASP A 924 -1.42 4.15 32.28
C ASP A 924 -2.36 4.19 31.06
N LEU A 925 -2.23 5.19 30.18
CA LEU A 925 -2.93 5.22 28.89
C LEU A 925 -2.41 4.13 27.91
N TYR A 926 -1.31 3.46 28.22
CA TYR A 926 -0.78 2.30 27.47
C TYR A 926 -0.88 0.98 28.28
N SER A 927 -1.46 1.01 29.48
CA SER A 927 -1.63 -0.17 30.34
C SER A 927 -2.99 -0.85 30.15
N ALA A 928 -2.97 -2.19 30.16
CA ALA A 928 -4.17 -3.05 30.15
C ALA A 928 -4.45 -3.71 31.51
N ASP A 929 -3.89 -3.18 32.60
CA ASP A 929 -4.19 -3.62 33.97
C ASP A 929 -5.65 -3.32 34.32
N VAL A 930 -6.33 -4.34 34.85
CA VAL A 930 -7.73 -4.29 35.30
C VAL A 930 -7.90 -3.33 36.48
N ASN A 931 -6.85 -3.14 37.30
CA ASN A 931 -6.86 -2.21 38.43
C ASN A 931 -6.46 -0.77 38.03
N GLY A 932 -5.92 -0.58 36.82
CA GLY A 932 -5.41 0.69 36.32
C GLY A 932 -6.48 1.80 36.26
N PRO A 933 -6.07 3.08 36.25
CA PRO A 933 -6.99 4.20 36.39
C PRO A 933 -7.96 4.37 35.21
N TYR A 934 -7.56 3.93 34.02
CA TYR A 934 -8.32 4.10 32.77
C TYR A 934 -9.05 2.83 32.30
N TYR A 935 -8.94 1.71 33.02
CA TYR A 935 -9.56 0.45 32.59
C TYR A 935 -11.10 0.44 32.69
N GLY A 936 -11.67 1.21 33.63
CA GLY A 936 -13.12 1.25 33.83
C GLY A 936 -13.70 -0.13 34.18
N ARG A 937 -14.81 -0.53 33.56
CA ARG A 937 -15.44 -1.85 33.71
C ARG A 937 -15.32 -2.61 32.39
N PHE A 938 -14.65 -3.76 32.40
CA PHE A 938 -14.34 -4.55 31.20
C PHE A 938 -13.58 -3.77 30.09
N GLY A 939 -12.73 -2.80 30.46
CA GLY A 939 -12.05 -1.91 29.52
C GLY A 939 -12.87 -0.69 29.06
N ILE A 940 -14.11 -0.54 29.53
CA ILE A 940 -15.05 0.50 29.11
C ILE A 940 -15.35 1.45 30.28
N GLN A 941 -15.16 2.75 30.05
CA GLN A 941 -15.57 3.80 30.98
C GLN A 941 -17.03 4.18 30.70
N TRP A 942 -17.96 3.54 31.41
CA TRP A 942 -19.41 3.67 31.20
C TRP A 942 -19.92 5.12 31.21
N ARG A 943 -19.28 6.01 32.00
CA ARG A 943 -19.60 7.44 32.07
C ARG A 943 -19.46 8.14 30.72
N GLY A 944 -18.40 7.83 29.98
CA GLY A 944 -18.15 8.37 28.63
C GLY A 944 -19.22 7.92 27.64
N TYR A 945 -19.63 6.64 27.70
CA TYR A 945 -20.67 6.10 26.84
C TYR A 945 -22.07 6.67 27.14
N VAL A 946 -22.47 6.78 28.41
CA VAL A 946 -23.76 7.39 28.78
C VAL A 946 -23.80 8.86 28.34
N ALA A 947 -22.73 9.60 28.57
CA ALA A 947 -22.57 10.97 28.11
C ALA A 947 -22.67 11.12 26.58
N TYR A 948 -21.92 10.30 25.83
CA TYR A 948 -21.93 10.25 24.37
C TYR A 948 -23.32 9.95 23.81
N ILE A 949 -24.01 8.94 24.36
CA ILE A 949 -25.37 8.57 23.95
C ILE A 949 -26.35 9.74 24.19
N CYS A 950 -26.29 10.40 25.35
CA CYS A 950 -27.11 11.59 25.61
C CYS A 950 -26.83 12.74 24.62
N GLY A 951 -25.57 12.99 24.26
CA GLY A 951 -25.18 14.01 23.27
C GLY A 951 -25.62 13.69 21.84
N ILE A 952 -25.79 12.41 21.49
CA ILE A 952 -26.42 12.00 20.23
C ILE A 952 -27.94 12.19 20.30
N LEU A 953 -28.60 11.62 21.32
CA LEU A 953 -30.06 11.51 21.39
C LEU A 953 -30.78 12.85 21.28
N ILE A 954 -30.21 13.93 21.83
CA ILE A 954 -30.76 15.29 21.71
C ILE A 954 -30.88 15.76 20.24
N ASN A 955 -30.03 15.26 19.35
CA ASN A 955 -29.97 15.65 17.93
C ASN A 955 -30.66 14.65 16.97
N VAL A 956 -30.86 13.38 17.37
CA VAL A 956 -31.39 12.31 16.48
C VAL A 956 -32.71 12.68 15.80
N VAL A 957 -33.64 13.30 16.53
CA VAL A 957 -34.95 13.68 15.99
C VAL A 957 -34.82 14.74 14.88
N GLY A 958 -33.97 15.75 15.08
CA GLY A 958 -33.74 16.77 14.05
C GLY A 958 -32.92 16.24 12.86
N PHE A 959 -32.01 15.29 13.10
CA PHE A 959 -31.29 14.58 12.04
C PHE A 959 -32.24 13.76 11.16
N ALA A 960 -33.18 13.01 11.74
CA ALA A 960 -34.23 12.32 10.98
C ALA A 960 -35.05 13.29 10.12
N GLY A 961 -35.32 14.50 10.63
CA GLY A 961 -35.92 15.59 9.87
C GLY A 961 -35.09 16.04 8.67
N ALA A 962 -33.77 16.18 8.83
CA ALA A 962 -32.85 16.48 7.74
C ALA A 962 -32.78 15.37 6.68
N CYS A 963 -33.04 14.12 7.06
CA CYS A 963 -33.22 12.98 6.15
C CYS A 963 -34.62 12.89 5.52
N GLY A 964 -35.50 13.88 5.72
CA GLY A 964 -36.82 13.98 5.09
C GLY A 964 -38.00 13.43 5.91
N ALA A 965 -37.81 13.01 7.16
CA ALA A 965 -38.91 12.66 8.04
C ALA A 965 -39.70 13.91 8.49
N SER A 966 -41.00 13.77 8.75
CA SER A 966 -41.78 14.84 9.38
C SER A 966 -41.47 14.88 10.87
N VAL A 967 -40.95 16.01 11.37
CA VAL A 967 -40.52 16.17 12.77
C VAL A 967 -40.91 17.55 13.33
N PRO A 968 -41.05 17.72 14.66
CA PRO A 968 -41.37 19.01 15.27
C PRO A 968 -40.27 20.04 15.01
N ILE A 969 -40.66 21.29 14.68
CA ILE A 969 -39.73 22.37 14.33
C ILE A 969 -38.66 22.65 15.41
N GLY A 970 -38.97 22.40 16.68
CA GLY A 970 -38.02 22.50 17.78
C GLY A 970 -36.85 21.51 17.67
N ALA A 971 -37.08 20.30 17.16
CA ALA A 971 -36.01 19.33 16.90
C ALA A 971 -35.10 19.79 15.74
N THR A 972 -35.69 20.41 14.70
CA THR A 972 -34.94 21.05 13.61
C THR A 972 -34.06 22.20 14.12
N TYR A 973 -34.57 23.02 15.04
CA TYR A 973 -33.81 24.09 15.68
C TYR A 973 -32.67 23.59 16.57
N ILE A 974 -32.88 22.50 17.32
CA ILE A 974 -31.84 21.83 18.11
C ILE A 974 -30.74 21.26 17.18
N TYR A 975 -31.12 20.60 16.08
CA TYR A 975 -30.18 20.05 15.11
C TYR A 975 -29.42 21.11 14.30
N ARG A 976 -29.98 22.31 14.09
CA ARG A 976 -29.22 23.48 13.57
C ARG A 976 -28.08 23.89 14.50
N LEU A 977 -28.15 23.54 15.79
CA LEU A 977 -27.12 23.79 16.80
C LEU A 977 -26.31 22.52 17.15
N ASN A 978 -26.35 21.47 16.30
CA ASN A 978 -25.85 20.12 16.56
C ASN A 978 -24.52 20.02 17.34
N PHE A 979 -23.49 20.77 16.96
CA PHE A 979 -22.19 20.73 17.61
C PHE A 979 -22.27 21.20 19.08
N PHE A 980 -22.96 22.30 19.34
CA PHE A 980 -23.10 22.83 20.69
C PHE A 980 -24.04 21.96 21.54
N THR A 981 -25.16 21.50 20.99
CA THR A 981 -26.10 20.64 21.72
C THR A 981 -25.47 19.29 22.06
N GLY A 982 -24.75 18.68 21.12
CA GLY A 982 -24.00 17.44 21.35
C GLY A 982 -22.87 17.61 22.36
N PHE A 983 -22.03 18.64 22.20
CA PHE A 983 -20.92 18.95 23.11
C PHE A 983 -21.40 19.26 24.54
N ILE A 984 -22.38 20.15 24.70
CA ILE A 984 -22.84 20.61 26.02
C ILE A 984 -23.58 19.50 26.77
N VAL A 985 -24.45 18.73 26.09
CA VAL A 985 -25.18 17.64 26.74
C VAL A 985 -24.23 16.50 27.13
N SER A 986 -23.34 16.06 26.23
CA SER A 986 -22.40 14.99 26.55
C SER A 986 -21.37 15.43 27.59
N GLY A 987 -20.74 16.60 27.43
CA GLY A 987 -19.81 17.15 28.40
C GLY A 987 -20.44 17.37 29.78
N GLY A 988 -21.64 17.95 29.83
CA GLY A 988 -22.39 18.17 31.07
C GLY A 988 -22.77 16.86 31.78
N VAL A 989 -23.28 15.86 31.04
CA VAL A 989 -23.57 14.53 31.60
C VAL A 989 -22.28 13.85 32.08
N TYR A 990 -21.18 13.92 31.34
CA TYR A 990 -19.90 13.35 31.76
C TYR A 990 -19.40 13.99 33.05
N TRP A 991 -19.45 15.33 33.15
CA TRP A 991 -19.08 16.07 34.35
C TRP A 991 -19.92 15.64 35.55
N VAL A 992 -21.25 15.63 35.43
CA VAL A 992 -22.18 15.24 36.52
C VAL A 992 -21.94 13.79 36.97
N LEU A 993 -21.78 12.85 36.04
CA LEU A 993 -21.49 11.45 36.37
C LEU A 993 -20.11 11.27 37.05
N CYS A 994 -19.12 12.09 36.70
CA CYS A 994 -17.81 12.11 37.33
C CYS A 994 -17.80 12.88 38.67
N SER A 995 -18.73 13.80 38.91
CA SER A 995 -18.93 14.46 40.22
C SER A 995 -19.68 13.57 41.21
N ILE A 996 -20.73 12.86 40.77
CA ILE A 996 -21.49 11.90 41.59
C ILE A 996 -20.64 10.65 41.88
N SER A 997 -19.83 10.22 40.92
CA SER A 997 -18.99 9.03 41.05
C SER A 997 -17.61 9.31 40.45
N PRO A 998 -16.62 9.75 41.26
CA PRO A 998 -15.28 10.11 40.81
C PRO A 998 -14.56 9.03 39.99
N VAL A 999 -13.62 9.50 39.17
CA VAL A 999 -12.73 8.65 38.35
C VAL A 999 -11.35 8.55 39.01
N LYS A 1000 -10.68 7.40 38.84
CA LYS A 1000 -9.26 7.26 39.21
C LYS A 1000 -8.39 8.22 38.36
N ALA A 1001 -7.18 8.54 38.82
CA ALA A 1001 -6.26 9.50 38.18
C ALA A 1001 -6.83 10.93 38.02
N GLN A 1002 -7.36 11.48 39.11
CA GLN A 1002 -7.57 12.93 39.27
C GLN A 1002 -6.39 13.52 40.06
N ASN A 1003 -6.11 14.82 39.90
CA ASN A 1003 -5.10 15.50 40.71
C ASN A 1003 -5.45 15.39 42.22
N PRO A 1004 -4.61 14.79 43.08
CA PRO A 1004 -4.89 14.62 44.50
C PRO A 1004 -4.99 15.95 45.29
N VAL A 1005 -4.46 17.05 44.75
CA VAL A 1005 -4.56 18.40 45.34
C VAL A 1005 -5.83 19.13 44.88
N GLY A 1006 -6.54 18.63 43.86
CA GLY A 1006 -7.75 19.27 43.32
C GLY A 1006 -7.53 20.60 42.57
N ALA A 1007 -6.28 21.06 42.45
CA ALA A 1007 -5.86 22.23 41.67
C ALA A 1007 -5.71 21.90 40.17
N TRP A 1008 -5.28 22.87 39.35
CA TRP A 1008 -4.74 22.57 38.02
C TRP A 1008 -3.34 21.97 38.16
N LEU A 1009 -3.07 20.86 37.47
CA LEU A 1009 -1.76 20.24 37.41
C LEU A 1009 -1.61 19.47 36.09
N GLU A 1010 -0.80 19.98 35.18
CA GLU A 1010 -0.23 19.18 34.10
C GLU A 1010 1.01 18.48 34.65
N ALA A 1011 1.08 17.16 34.49
CA ALA A 1011 2.18 16.37 35.01
C ALA A 1011 3.47 16.67 34.21
N PRO A 1012 4.65 16.70 34.87
CA PRO A 1012 5.92 16.81 34.15
C PRO A 1012 6.11 15.60 33.22
N GLU A 1013 6.95 15.77 32.20
CA GLU A 1013 7.29 14.70 31.28
C GLU A 1013 7.89 13.48 32.00
N PRO A 1014 7.68 12.25 31.50
CA PRO A 1014 8.50 11.11 31.92
C PRO A 1014 9.95 11.35 31.48
N ASP A 1015 10.91 11.06 32.36
CA ASP A 1015 12.34 11.10 32.04
C ASP A 1015 12.67 10.14 30.86
N GLU A 1016 13.80 10.33 30.16
CA GLU A 1016 14.17 9.50 28.99
C GLU A 1016 14.21 8.00 29.32
N GLU A 1017 14.72 7.66 30.52
CA GLU A 1017 14.75 6.29 31.02
C GLU A 1017 13.32 5.75 31.24
N ASP A 1018 12.38 6.60 31.65
CA ASP A 1018 10.97 6.24 31.81
C ASP A 1018 10.20 6.17 30.49
N LEU A 1019 10.53 6.99 29.48
CA LEU A 1019 10.02 6.87 28.11
C LEU A 1019 10.38 5.50 27.50
N SER A 1020 11.56 4.96 27.82
CA SER A 1020 11.93 3.59 27.46
C SER A 1020 11.12 2.53 28.24
N ASN A 1021 10.78 2.82 29.51
CA ASN A 1021 10.12 1.87 30.41
C ASN A 1021 8.58 1.88 30.36
N VAL A 1022 7.92 2.78 29.62
CA VAL A 1022 6.47 2.67 29.30
C VAL A 1022 6.13 1.35 28.59
N VAL A 1023 7.14 0.65 28.07
CA VAL A 1023 7.03 -0.55 27.24
C VAL A 1023 7.59 -1.81 27.92
N SER A 1024 7.99 -1.76 29.20
CA SER A 1024 8.80 -2.81 29.85
C SER A 1024 8.16 -3.56 31.03
N HIS A 1025 6.95 -3.18 31.46
CA HIS A 1025 6.33 -3.64 32.72
C HIS A 1025 5.61 -5.01 32.64
N GLY A 1026 6.29 -5.98 32.00
CA GLY A 1026 5.93 -7.40 31.99
C GLY A 1026 6.79 -8.30 32.90
N LYS A 1027 7.72 -7.74 33.68
CA LYS A 1027 8.54 -8.51 34.65
C LYS A 1027 7.83 -8.62 36.00
N ASN A 1028 7.83 -9.83 36.57
CA ASN A 1028 7.21 -10.15 37.85
C ASN A 1028 7.62 -9.18 38.97
N VAL A 1029 6.65 -8.45 39.52
CA VAL A 1029 6.73 -8.00 40.92
C VAL A 1029 6.43 -9.22 41.79
N GLY A 1030 7.48 -10.00 42.06
CA GLY A 1030 7.49 -10.87 43.24
C GLY A 1030 7.40 -10.02 44.50
N GLU A 1031 6.97 -10.63 45.60
CA GLU A 1031 6.64 -9.99 46.88
C GLU A 1031 7.61 -8.88 47.28
N TYR A 1032 7.20 -7.61 47.13
CA TYR A 1032 7.76 -6.53 47.93
C TYR A 1032 7.19 -6.66 49.35
N THR A 1033 7.90 -7.44 50.16
CA THR A 1033 7.65 -7.57 51.59
C THR A 1033 7.63 -6.21 52.28
N SER A 1034 6.77 -6.06 53.28
CA SER A 1034 6.68 -4.87 54.11
C SER A 1034 8.01 -4.54 54.79
N GLY A 1035 8.71 -3.49 54.34
CA GLY A 1035 9.97 -3.05 54.96
C GLY A 1035 10.91 -2.26 54.05
N VAL A 1036 10.50 -1.06 53.62
CA VAL A 1036 11.43 0.01 53.17
C VAL A 1036 10.93 1.32 53.76
N ASP A 1037 11.85 2.11 54.34
CA ASP A 1037 11.51 3.13 55.33
C ASP A 1037 10.91 4.44 54.78
N VAL A 1038 10.20 5.13 55.69
CA VAL A 1038 9.38 6.33 55.46
C VAL A 1038 10.21 7.60 55.16
N GLU A 1039 11.54 7.52 55.15
CA GLU A 1039 12.42 8.69 55.23
C GLU A 1039 12.47 9.59 53.98
N GLN A 1040 12.34 9.03 52.76
CA GLN A 1040 12.50 9.85 51.54
C GLN A 1040 11.39 10.91 51.37
N GLY A 1041 10.20 10.71 51.93
CA GLY A 1041 9.15 11.72 51.97
C GLY A 1041 9.49 12.94 52.85
N GLY A 1042 10.39 12.78 53.82
CA GLY A 1042 10.81 13.85 54.73
C GLY A 1042 11.68 14.91 54.07
N PHE A 1043 12.46 14.55 53.05
CA PHE A 1043 13.43 15.47 52.42
C PHE A 1043 12.75 16.51 51.52
N PHE A 1044 11.77 16.09 50.71
CA PHE A 1044 10.97 17.02 49.90
C PHE A 1044 10.13 17.96 50.77
N ARG A 1045 9.49 17.45 51.84
CA ARG A 1045 8.65 18.25 52.73
C ARG A 1045 9.45 19.34 53.44
N LYS A 1046 10.64 19.03 53.98
CA LYS A 1046 11.57 20.03 54.54
C LYS A 1046 11.99 21.10 53.53
N LYS A 1047 12.12 20.76 52.24
CA LYS A 1047 12.47 21.72 51.18
C LYS A 1047 11.29 22.64 50.83
N MET A 1048 10.06 22.13 50.81
CA MET A 1048 8.86 22.95 50.63
C MET A 1048 8.60 23.86 51.83
N ASP A 1049 8.66 23.34 53.06
CA ASP A 1049 8.47 24.14 54.29
C ASP A 1049 9.53 25.25 54.45
N ALA A 1050 10.72 25.11 53.85
CA ALA A 1050 11.73 26.15 53.77
C ALA A 1050 11.42 27.23 52.72
N ILE A 1051 10.83 26.85 51.58
CA ILE A 1051 10.40 27.78 50.51
C ILE A 1051 9.16 28.57 50.95
N THR A 1052 8.20 27.92 51.61
CA THR A 1052 6.98 28.55 52.19
C THR A 1052 7.27 29.31 53.50
N LYS A 1053 8.55 29.51 53.86
CA LYS A 1053 9.03 30.46 54.87
C LYS A 1053 9.99 31.53 54.32
N ALA A 1054 10.27 31.49 53.01
CA ALA A 1054 11.08 32.47 52.28
C ALA A 1054 10.24 33.30 51.29
N LEU A 1055 8.95 32.97 51.17
CA LEU A 1055 7.86 33.72 50.55
C LEU A 1055 6.85 34.11 51.63
#